data_AF-A0AAV7F5L9-F1
#
_entry.id   AF-A0AAV7F5L9-F1
#
_cell.length_a   1.000
_cell.length_b   1.000
_cell.length_c   1.000
_cell.angle_alpha   90.00
_cell.angle_beta   90.00
_cell.angle_gamma   90.00
#
_symmetry.space_group_name_H-M   'P 1'
#
loop_
_entity.id
_entity.type
_entity.pdbx_description
1 polymer ?
#
loop_
_entity_poly.entity_id
_entity_poly.type
_entity_poly.pdbx_seq_one_letter_code
_entity_poly.pdbx_strand_id
1 'polypeptide(L)'
;MDGWMALLVALLVVDAGGVVGQEAQKAPWRIHTLFSVECQNYFDWQTVGLVHSFKKARQPGPLTRLLSCTEEEKRKYKGMGLAPTFEVPSMSKHPKTGDWYPAINKPAGVVHWLEHSEDAQNVDWVVILDADMIIRGPIIPWELGAEKGKPVAAYYGYLIGCDNILARLHTKHPELCDKVGGLLAMHIDDLRALAPLWLSKTEEVRQDKAHWGTNITGDIYAKGWISEMYGYSFGASEVGLQHKISDDLMIYPGYIPRNGVEPILLHYGLPFSVGNWSFSKLNHHEDNIVYECNRLFPPPPFPREVEAMEPNPAKKRALYLSLECINTLNEGLLLHHLSEECPKLQWSKYLSFLKSKRFAELTGPKYLKHKEIQKDELQKAAKDKPKTTYPKIHTVFSTECTPYFDWQTVGFMHSFRLSGQPGNVTRLLSCTEEDLRRYPGHDLAPTHYVPSMSRHPLTGDWYPAINKPAAVLHWLSHANIDAEFIVILDADMILRAPITPWEFDAERGRPVSTPYDYLIGCDNELATLHTRHPEACDKVGGVIIMHIDDLRKFALLWLHKTEEVRADKDHYATNITGDIYGSGWISEMYGYSFGAAELNLKHIINKEILLYPGYVPILGTNPRVLHYGLEFGVGNWSFDKANWRDADLVNTCWAKFPEPPDPSSLTSTDDNIIRRDQLSIECMKTLNDALYLHHKKNCPDPSRKSNLHQEVKNEVTISQEVERSERGLSSIKKLTVPIDGLHEPPPLATGTVVGSLRYWVIGLWAFSVLGFLAVISVVLSAHKGEGTRRSKRRVSYSGHLSTSGNTKIPD
;
A
#
# COMPACT_ATOMS: atom_id res chain seq x y z
N MET A 1 0.42 -22.76 -58.90
CA MET A 1 -0.92 -22.37 -58.37
C MET A 1 -0.82 -20.88 -58.05
N ASP A 2 -0.84 -20.07 -59.11
CA ASP A 2 -0.21 -18.74 -59.13
C ASP A 2 -1.25 -17.63 -59.36
N GLY A 3 -2.30 -17.64 -58.55
CA GLY A 3 -3.39 -16.65 -58.65
C GLY A 3 -3.93 -16.14 -57.31
N TRP A 4 -3.54 -16.73 -56.18
CA TRP A 4 -4.08 -16.38 -54.85
C TRP A 4 -3.12 -15.56 -53.96
N MET A 5 -1.83 -15.52 -54.28
CA MET A 5 -0.83 -14.74 -53.52
C MET A 5 -0.75 -13.26 -53.93
N ALA A 6 -1.23 -12.88 -55.12
CA ALA A 6 -1.26 -11.48 -55.54
C ALA A 6 -2.42 -10.68 -54.91
N LEU A 7 -3.53 -11.35 -54.55
CA LEU A 7 -4.70 -10.68 -53.97
C LEU A 7 -4.52 -10.30 -52.49
N LEU A 8 -3.69 -11.05 -51.75
CA LEU A 8 -3.41 -10.77 -50.33
C LEU A 8 -2.38 -9.66 -50.12
N VAL A 9 -1.55 -9.36 -51.13
CA VAL A 9 -0.60 -8.24 -51.10
C VAL A 9 -1.27 -6.94 -51.57
N ALA A 10 -2.25 -7.00 -52.47
CA ALA A 10 -3.03 -5.84 -52.90
C ALA A 10 -4.02 -5.33 -51.83
N LEU A 11 -4.55 -6.20 -50.97
CA LEU A 11 -5.43 -5.83 -49.85
C LEU A 11 -4.69 -5.25 -48.63
N LEU A 12 -3.35 -5.24 -48.63
CA LEU A 12 -2.54 -4.62 -47.57
C LEU A 12 -1.79 -3.36 -48.03
N VAL A 13 -1.92 -2.96 -49.31
CA VAL A 13 -1.18 -1.81 -49.87
C VAL A 13 -2.11 -0.75 -50.51
N VAL A 14 -3.42 -1.00 -50.64
CA VAL A 14 -4.38 0.00 -51.13
C VAL A 14 -5.43 0.31 -50.05
N ASP A 15 -4.99 0.99 -48.99
CA ASP A 15 -5.85 1.95 -48.28
C ASP A 15 -5.03 3.16 -47.81
N ALA A 16 -4.15 3.60 -48.71
CA ALA A 16 -3.48 4.90 -48.67
C ALA A 16 -3.98 5.72 -49.86
N GLY A 17 -5.11 6.41 -49.69
CA GLY A 17 -5.52 7.51 -50.58
C GLY A 17 -7.01 7.66 -50.80
N GLY A 18 -7.71 8.45 -49.96
CA GLY A 18 -9.03 8.97 -50.32
C GLY A 18 -10.02 9.33 -49.20
N VAL A 19 -9.63 10.22 -48.27
CA VAL A 19 -10.47 11.19 -47.53
C VAL A 19 -11.87 10.73 -47.02
N VAL A 20 -11.97 10.48 -45.71
CA VAL A 20 -12.76 11.34 -44.81
C VAL A 20 -11.89 11.52 -43.56
N GLY A 21 -11.50 12.76 -43.27
CA GLY A 21 -10.68 13.09 -42.12
C GLY A 21 -11.37 12.68 -40.82
N GLN A 22 -10.97 11.54 -40.24
CA GLN A 22 -10.92 11.47 -38.80
C GLN A 22 -9.72 12.32 -38.41
N GLU A 23 -10.00 13.56 -37.99
CA GLU A 23 -9.06 14.31 -37.19
C GLU A 23 -8.55 13.36 -36.11
N ALA A 24 -7.28 12.95 -36.22
CA ALA A 24 -6.55 12.43 -35.08
C ALA A 24 -6.72 13.52 -34.04
N GLN A 25 -7.57 13.25 -33.05
CA GLN A 25 -7.92 14.17 -31.99
C GLN A 25 -6.59 14.72 -31.49
N LYS A 26 -6.23 15.95 -31.89
CA LYS A 26 -4.92 16.52 -31.61
C LYS A 26 -4.81 16.45 -30.09
N ALA A 27 -3.89 15.63 -29.60
CA ALA A 27 -3.64 15.57 -28.17
C ALA A 27 -3.44 17.02 -27.71
N PRO A 28 -4.06 17.45 -26.60
CA PRO A 28 -4.05 18.85 -26.21
C PRO A 28 -2.63 19.39 -26.02
N TRP A 29 -1.65 18.50 -25.85
CA TRP A 29 -0.24 18.80 -25.63
C TRP A 29 0.67 17.85 -26.40
N ARG A 30 1.87 18.31 -26.75
CA ARG A 30 2.91 17.55 -27.46
C ARG A 30 3.78 16.80 -26.45
N ILE A 31 3.93 15.49 -26.66
CA ILE A 31 4.77 14.60 -25.84
C ILE A 31 6.03 14.23 -26.63
N HIS A 32 7.18 14.16 -25.97
CA HIS A 32 8.41 13.58 -26.51
C HIS A 32 8.98 12.54 -25.55
N THR A 33 9.35 11.36 -26.03
CA THR A 33 10.00 10.32 -25.22
C THR A 33 11.51 10.28 -25.48
N LEU A 34 12.30 10.31 -24.42
CA LEU A 34 13.76 10.25 -24.45
C LEU A 34 14.27 9.01 -23.72
N PHE A 35 15.38 8.47 -24.19
CA PHE A 35 16.18 7.49 -23.45
C PHE A 35 17.65 7.66 -23.80
N SER A 36 18.54 7.38 -22.86
CA SER A 36 19.99 7.57 -23.01
C SER A 36 20.70 6.24 -23.13
N VAL A 37 21.67 6.16 -24.05
CA VAL A 37 22.50 4.96 -24.28
C VAL A 37 23.91 5.33 -24.74
N GLU A 38 24.79 4.33 -24.78
CA GLU A 38 26.14 4.43 -25.34
C GLU A 38 26.31 3.59 -26.60
N CYS A 39 27.35 3.88 -27.39
CA CYS A 39 27.73 3.14 -28.60
C CYS A 39 28.27 1.71 -28.31
N GLN A 40 27.44 0.84 -27.74
CA GLN A 40 27.83 -0.53 -27.36
C GLN A 40 26.73 -1.54 -27.68
N ASN A 41 27.13 -2.77 -28.03
CA ASN A 41 26.22 -3.89 -28.27
C ASN A 41 25.24 -4.09 -27.11
N TYR A 42 25.69 -3.84 -25.87
CA TYR A 42 24.87 -3.90 -24.67
C TYR A 42 23.57 -3.10 -24.80
N PHE A 43 23.65 -1.89 -25.34
CA PHE A 43 22.50 -1.01 -25.49
C PHE A 43 21.75 -1.22 -26.81
N ASP A 44 22.35 -1.89 -27.80
CA ASP A 44 21.72 -2.12 -29.10
C ASP A 44 20.51 -3.03 -28.98
N TRP A 45 20.65 -4.17 -28.30
CA TRP A 45 19.52 -5.10 -28.13
C TRP A 45 18.45 -4.54 -27.18
N GLN A 46 18.86 -3.70 -26.22
CA GLN A 46 17.94 -2.95 -25.36
C GLN A 46 17.14 -1.91 -26.16
N THR A 47 17.83 -1.18 -27.05
CA THR A 47 17.21 -0.22 -27.98
C THR A 47 16.16 -0.91 -28.85
N VAL A 48 16.48 -2.08 -29.43
CA VAL A 48 15.51 -2.86 -30.21
C VAL A 48 14.27 -3.21 -29.38
N GLY A 49 14.47 -3.66 -28.14
CA GLY A 49 13.39 -3.96 -27.20
C GLY A 49 12.49 -2.76 -26.88
N LEU A 50 13.11 -1.63 -26.51
CA LEU A 50 12.40 -0.40 -26.16
C LEU A 50 11.65 0.18 -27.36
N VAL A 51 12.29 0.27 -28.54
CA VAL A 51 11.65 0.80 -29.77
C VAL A 51 10.49 -0.09 -30.22
N HIS A 52 10.66 -1.41 -30.14
CA HIS A 52 9.58 -2.35 -30.46
C HIS A 52 8.41 -2.20 -29.50
N SER A 53 8.67 -2.20 -28.18
CA SER A 53 7.63 -2.03 -27.18
C SER A 53 6.94 -0.66 -27.24
N PHE A 54 7.67 0.42 -27.55
CA PHE A 54 7.14 1.75 -27.82
C PHE A 54 6.10 1.73 -28.95
N LYS A 55 6.45 1.13 -30.09
CA LYS A 55 5.54 0.99 -31.24
C LYS A 55 4.34 0.11 -30.89
N LYS A 56 4.60 -1.02 -30.22
CA LYS A 56 3.58 -2.00 -29.85
C LYS A 56 2.56 -1.43 -28.87
N ALA A 57 3.01 -0.67 -27.86
CA ALA A 57 2.19 0.01 -26.87
C ALA A 57 1.44 1.23 -27.42
N ARG A 58 1.75 1.67 -28.65
CA ARG A 58 1.20 2.87 -29.28
C ARG A 58 1.48 4.13 -28.44
N GLN A 59 2.70 4.24 -27.93
CA GLN A 59 3.15 5.43 -27.21
C GLN A 59 3.02 6.67 -28.13
N PRO A 60 2.34 7.73 -27.70
CA PRO A 60 2.20 8.94 -28.50
C PRO A 60 3.50 9.77 -28.52
N GLY A 61 3.63 10.59 -29.57
CA GLY A 61 4.78 11.48 -29.76
C GLY A 61 6.00 10.79 -30.38
N PRO A 62 7.04 11.57 -30.73
CA PRO A 62 8.34 11.04 -31.15
C PRO A 62 9.10 10.36 -29.99
N LEU A 63 9.97 9.42 -30.38
CA LEU A 63 10.97 8.79 -29.52
C LEU A 63 12.35 9.20 -30.02
N THR A 64 13.20 9.75 -29.15
CA THR A 64 14.58 10.10 -29.46
C THR A 64 15.55 9.39 -28.52
N ARG A 65 16.54 8.74 -29.12
CA ARG A 65 17.66 8.12 -28.43
C ARG A 65 18.80 9.12 -28.29
N LEU A 66 19.18 9.44 -27.06
CA LEU A 66 20.35 10.26 -26.74
C LEU A 66 21.57 9.34 -26.73
N LEU A 67 22.35 9.38 -27.81
CA LEU A 67 23.44 8.44 -28.05
C LEU A 67 24.79 9.08 -27.71
N SER A 68 25.40 8.62 -26.61
CA SER A 68 26.71 9.08 -26.13
C SER A 68 27.83 8.20 -26.66
N CYS A 69 28.74 8.75 -27.44
CA CYS A 69 29.84 7.98 -28.01
C CYS A 69 31.14 8.78 -27.99
N THR A 70 32.25 8.08 -27.83
CA THR A 70 33.55 8.62 -28.21
C THR A 70 33.70 8.62 -29.73
N GLU A 71 34.57 9.48 -30.25
CA GLU A 71 34.88 9.53 -31.69
C GLU A 71 35.40 8.19 -32.24
N GLU A 72 36.08 7.40 -31.41
CA GLU A 72 36.55 6.07 -31.82
C GLU A 72 35.41 5.06 -31.91
N GLU A 73 34.54 4.99 -30.89
CA GLU A 73 33.39 4.10 -30.88
C GLU A 73 32.46 4.40 -32.05
N LYS A 74 32.16 5.69 -32.28
CA LYS A 74 31.29 6.16 -33.36
C LYS A 74 31.74 5.67 -34.74
N ARG A 75 33.04 5.67 -35.04
CA ARG A 75 33.58 5.20 -36.32
C ARG A 75 33.30 3.73 -36.61
N LYS A 76 33.14 2.91 -35.56
CA LYS A 76 32.94 1.46 -35.66
C LYS A 76 31.50 1.04 -35.32
N TYR A 77 30.67 1.99 -34.87
CA TYR A 77 29.33 1.71 -34.38
C TYR A 77 28.35 1.44 -35.53
N LYS A 78 27.63 0.32 -35.42
CA LYS A 78 26.69 -0.15 -36.45
C LYS A 78 25.23 0.22 -36.14
N GLY A 79 24.93 0.59 -34.91
CA GLY A 79 23.57 0.72 -34.40
C GLY A 79 22.91 2.08 -34.65
N MET A 80 23.45 2.93 -35.53
CA MET A 80 22.89 4.27 -35.79
C MET A 80 21.42 4.23 -36.25
N GLY A 81 21.03 3.20 -37.01
CA GLY A 81 19.67 3.04 -37.54
C GLY A 81 18.65 2.41 -36.59
N LEU A 82 19.03 2.05 -35.36
CA LEU A 82 18.14 1.32 -34.45
C LEU A 82 16.98 2.16 -33.90
N ALA A 83 17.15 3.48 -33.81
CA ALA A 83 16.15 4.43 -33.35
C ALA A 83 16.42 5.83 -33.94
N PRO A 84 15.43 6.74 -33.99
CA PRO A 84 15.71 8.16 -34.20
C PRO A 84 16.71 8.62 -33.14
N THR A 85 17.86 9.11 -33.58
CA THR A 85 19.03 9.29 -32.72
C THR A 85 19.45 10.75 -32.72
N PHE A 86 19.62 11.31 -31.53
CA PHE A 86 20.29 12.58 -31.30
C PHE A 86 21.64 12.29 -30.64
N GLU A 87 22.70 12.62 -31.36
CA GLU A 87 24.06 12.37 -30.88
C GLU A 87 24.43 13.39 -29.81
N VAL A 88 25.02 12.92 -28.72
CA VAL A 88 25.46 13.75 -27.60
C VAL A 88 26.93 13.46 -27.27
N PRO A 89 27.73 14.45 -26.83
CA PRO A 89 29.09 14.20 -26.40
C PRO A 89 29.15 13.20 -25.25
N SER A 90 30.05 12.22 -25.34
CA SER A 90 30.28 11.30 -24.23
C SER A 90 30.96 12.02 -23.05
N MET A 91 30.32 11.91 -21.89
CA MET A 91 30.86 12.29 -20.58
C MET A 91 31.26 11.07 -19.76
N SER A 92 31.28 9.86 -20.33
CA SER A 92 31.65 8.61 -19.63
C SER A 92 33.00 8.73 -18.94
N LYS A 93 33.95 9.47 -19.54
CA LYS A 93 35.16 9.91 -18.88
C LYS A 93 35.07 11.40 -18.64
N HIS A 94 34.95 11.80 -17.39
CA HIS A 94 34.74 13.19 -17.00
C HIS A 94 35.91 14.06 -17.49
N PRO A 95 35.66 15.17 -18.21
CA PRO A 95 36.71 15.92 -18.91
C PRO A 95 37.73 16.57 -17.97
N LYS A 96 37.29 17.03 -16.79
CA LYS A 96 38.18 17.64 -15.77
C LYS A 96 38.89 16.63 -14.86
N THR A 97 38.15 15.69 -14.27
CA THR A 97 38.68 14.79 -13.24
C THR A 97 39.27 13.49 -13.82
N GLY A 98 38.90 13.14 -15.06
CA GLY A 98 39.25 11.86 -15.67
C GLY A 98 38.51 10.66 -15.07
N ASP A 99 37.57 10.88 -14.14
CA ASP A 99 36.77 9.81 -13.53
C ASP A 99 35.93 9.11 -14.60
N TRP A 100 35.92 7.77 -14.55
CA TRP A 100 35.09 6.99 -15.46
C TRP A 100 33.77 6.65 -14.78
N TYR A 101 32.71 7.30 -15.25
CA TYR A 101 31.35 7.16 -14.73
C TYR A 101 30.31 7.30 -15.86
N PRO A 102 30.03 6.22 -16.61
CA PRO A 102 29.16 6.27 -17.79
C PRO A 102 27.73 6.78 -17.54
N ALA A 103 27.16 6.53 -16.36
CA ALA A 103 25.79 6.95 -16.06
C ALA A 103 25.58 8.48 -16.12
N ILE A 104 26.62 9.30 -15.97
CA ILE A 104 26.54 10.76 -16.15
C ILE A 104 26.10 11.19 -17.55
N ASN A 105 26.24 10.31 -18.55
CA ASN A 105 25.78 10.57 -19.91
C ASN A 105 24.28 10.89 -19.97
N LYS A 106 23.47 10.34 -19.06
CA LYS A 106 22.02 10.59 -19.04
C LYS A 106 21.70 12.07 -18.75
N PRO A 107 22.12 12.67 -17.61
CA PRO A 107 21.90 14.09 -17.37
C PRO A 107 22.63 14.98 -18.39
N ALA A 108 23.87 14.62 -18.78
CA ALA A 108 24.62 15.40 -19.77
C ALA A 108 23.93 15.44 -21.14
N GLY A 109 23.42 14.29 -21.60
CA GLY A 109 22.69 14.16 -22.85
C GLY A 109 21.37 14.92 -22.83
N VAL A 110 20.65 14.93 -21.71
CA VAL A 110 19.41 15.71 -21.54
C VAL A 110 19.71 17.21 -21.62
N VAL A 111 20.75 17.70 -20.93
CA VAL A 111 21.19 19.11 -21.05
C VAL A 111 21.53 19.43 -22.50
N HIS A 112 22.34 18.60 -23.15
CA HIS A 112 22.74 18.82 -24.53
C HIS A 112 21.56 18.85 -25.50
N TRP A 113 20.58 17.95 -25.31
CA TRP A 113 19.36 17.90 -26.11
C TRP A 113 18.50 19.16 -25.94
N LEU A 114 18.32 19.65 -24.71
CA LEU A 114 17.59 20.89 -24.45
C LEU A 114 18.23 22.11 -25.12
N GLU A 115 19.55 22.15 -25.18
CA GLU A 115 20.31 23.26 -25.74
C GLU A 115 20.35 23.26 -27.28
N HIS A 116 20.43 22.07 -27.90
CA HIS A 116 20.81 21.95 -29.32
C HIS A 116 19.75 21.29 -30.20
N SER A 117 18.71 20.67 -29.64
CA SER A 117 17.67 20.00 -30.43
C SER A 117 16.51 20.95 -30.76
N GLU A 118 16.09 20.99 -32.02
CA GLU A 118 14.85 21.68 -32.41
C GLU A 118 13.61 21.04 -31.77
N ASP A 119 13.63 19.72 -31.54
CA ASP A 119 12.52 19.01 -30.90
C ASP A 119 12.23 19.54 -29.49
N ALA A 120 13.28 19.92 -28.74
CA ALA A 120 13.18 20.46 -27.39
C ALA A 120 12.50 21.85 -27.34
N GLN A 121 12.40 22.54 -28.48
CA GLN A 121 11.68 23.81 -28.61
C GLN A 121 10.18 23.60 -28.86
N ASN A 122 9.79 22.42 -29.35
CA ASN A 122 8.46 22.11 -29.87
C ASN A 122 7.77 20.98 -29.08
N VAL A 123 7.96 20.95 -27.75
CA VAL A 123 7.40 19.93 -26.85
C VAL A 123 6.80 20.59 -25.60
N ASP A 124 5.75 20.00 -25.03
CA ASP A 124 5.14 20.45 -23.78
C ASP A 124 5.49 19.50 -22.62
N TRP A 125 5.52 18.19 -22.89
CA TRP A 125 5.79 17.15 -21.90
C TRP A 125 6.88 16.18 -22.36
N VAL A 126 7.77 15.84 -21.44
CA VAL A 126 8.87 14.91 -21.71
C VAL A 126 8.73 13.67 -20.84
N VAL A 127 8.90 12.51 -21.45
CA VAL A 127 9.00 11.20 -20.77
C VAL A 127 10.42 10.69 -20.95
N ILE A 128 11.18 10.56 -19.87
CA ILE A 128 12.54 10.00 -19.89
C ILE A 128 12.48 8.57 -19.31
N LEU A 129 13.00 7.61 -20.07
CA LEU A 129 13.05 6.19 -19.72
C LEU A 129 14.49 5.67 -19.74
N ASP A 130 14.71 4.54 -19.06
CA ASP A 130 15.93 3.75 -19.22
C ASP A 130 15.81 2.78 -20.42
N ALA A 131 16.95 2.43 -21.02
CA ALA A 131 16.99 1.54 -22.17
C ALA A 131 16.54 0.10 -21.85
N ASP A 132 16.68 -0.32 -20.60
CA ASP A 132 16.30 -1.66 -20.11
C ASP A 132 14.83 -1.74 -19.68
N MET A 133 13.94 -1.08 -20.42
CA MET A 133 12.52 -1.06 -20.14
C MET A 133 11.66 -1.60 -21.28
N ILE A 134 10.57 -2.28 -20.94
CA ILE A 134 9.51 -2.68 -21.88
C ILE A 134 8.25 -1.88 -21.58
N ILE A 135 7.83 -1.08 -22.57
CA ILE A 135 6.59 -0.32 -22.51
C ILE A 135 5.43 -1.27 -22.82
N ARG A 136 4.58 -1.52 -21.83
CA ARG A 136 3.36 -2.34 -21.98
C ARG A 136 2.16 -1.48 -22.36
N GLY A 137 2.18 -0.19 -22.03
CA GLY A 137 1.06 0.73 -22.20
C GLY A 137 1.52 2.18 -22.45
N PRO A 138 0.66 3.03 -23.04
CA PRO A 138 1.02 4.42 -23.28
C PRO A 138 1.22 5.18 -21.95
N ILE A 139 2.36 5.85 -21.84
CA ILE A 139 2.80 6.71 -20.75
C ILE A 139 2.43 8.14 -21.13
N ILE A 140 1.27 8.60 -20.65
CA ILE A 140 0.72 9.92 -20.99
C ILE A 140 0.81 10.82 -19.74
N PRO A 141 1.74 11.79 -19.68
CA PRO A 141 2.08 12.49 -18.44
C PRO A 141 0.89 13.04 -17.65
N TRP A 142 -0.03 13.76 -18.30
CA TRP A 142 -1.21 14.31 -17.63
C TRP A 142 -2.25 13.26 -17.21
N GLU A 143 -2.29 12.09 -17.87
CA GLU A 143 -3.14 10.96 -17.41
C GLU A 143 -2.53 10.23 -16.23
N LEU A 144 -1.21 10.31 -16.06
CA LEU A 144 -0.52 9.93 -14.85
C LEU A 144 -0.67 10.98 -13.72
N GLY A 145 -1.29 12.12 -14.04
CA GLY A 145 -1.46 13.24 -13.12
C GLY A 145 -0.26 14.18 -13.07
N ALA A 146 0.72 14.10 -13.98
CA ALA A 146 1.81 15.06 -13.98
C ALA A 146 1.27 16.50 -14.19
N GLU A 147 1.78 17.44 -13.39
CA GLU A 147 1.48 18.87 -13.46
C GLU A 147 2.82 19.63 -13.49
N LYS A 148 2.83 20.88 -13.96
CA LYS A 148 4.02 21.73 -13.84
C LYS A 148 4.40 21.90 -12.36
N GLY A 149 5.67 21.69 -12.03
CA GLY A 149 6.18 21.63 -10.65
C GLY A 149 5.93 20.29 -9.93
N LYS A 150 5.11 19.39 -10.50
CA LYS A 150 4.75 18.09 -9.91
C LYS A 150 4.92 16.96 -10.92
N PRO A 151 6.18 16.60 -11.25
CA PRO A 151 6.47 15.50 -12.16
C PRO A 151 5.96 14.16 -11.61
N VAL A 152 5.70 13.20 -12.50
CA VAL A 152 5.41 11.80 -12.11
C VAL A 152 6.69 10.98 -12.25
N ALA A 153 6.98 10.15 -11.26
CA ALA A 153 8.09 9.21 -11.34
C ALA A 153 7.81 7.87 -10.64
N ALA A 154 8.59 6.85 -11.00
CA ALA A 154 8.55 5.56 -10.29
C ALA A 154 9.37 5.61 -8.99
N TYR A 155 8.94 4.84 -7.99
CA TYR A 155 9.58 4.78 -6.68
C TYR A 155 10.85 3.93 -6.66
N TYR A 156 11.96 4.49 -6.19
CA TYR A 156 13.27 3.84 -6.04
C TYR A 156 13.66 3.77 -4.56
N GLY A 157 13.00 2.90 -3.79
CA GLY A 157 13.16 2.84 -2.34
C GLY A 157 14.56 2.54 -1.80
N TYR A 158 15.48 2.06 -2.65
CA TYR A 158 16.88 1.85 -2.27
C TYR A 158 17.71 3.14 -2.20
N LEU A 159 17.17 4.29 -2.63
CA LEU A 159 17.80 5.60 -2.50
C LEU A 159 17.69 6.16 -1.06
N ILE A 160 18.26 5.44 -0.09
CA ILE A 160 18.17 5.79 1.35
C ILE A 160 18.86 7.11 1.72
N GLY A 161 19.67 7.68 0.82
CA GLY A 161 20.39 8.94 0.98
C GLY A 161 19.48 10.16 1.11
N CYS A 162 18.24 10.08 0.63
CA CYS A 162 17.23 11.12 0.87
C CYS A 162 16.88 11.25 2.37
N ASP A 163 17.00 10.17 3.16
CA ASP A 163 16.57 10.17 4.57
C ASP A 163 17.74 10.42 5.55
N ASN A 164 18.94 10.68 5.06
CA ASN A 164 20.14 10.71 5.90
C ASN A 164 21.07 11.88 5.61
N ILE A 165 22.31 11.79 6.07
CA ILE A 165 23.32 12.84 5.93
C ILE A 165 23.56 13.25 4.48
N LEU A 166 23.40 12.35 3.51
CA LEU A 166 23.70 12.62 2.10
C LEU A 166 22.84 13.76 1.54
N ALA A 167 21.53 13.77 1.81
CA ALA A 167 20.65 14.86 1.41
C ALA A 167 21.06 16.20 2.04
N ARG A 168 21.43 16.20 3.32
CA ARG A 168 21.84 17.43 4.03
C ARG A 168 23.16 18.00 3.52
N LEU A 169 24.02 17.16 2.94
CA LEU A 169 25.29 17.58 2.36
C LEU A 169 25.11 18.17 0.96
N HIS A 170 24.18 17.60 0.17
CA HIS A 170 24.11 17.86 -1.26
C HIS A 170 22.85 18.60 -1.73
N THR A 171 21.93 18.96 -0.84
CA THR A 171 20.85 19.87 -1.15
C THR A 171 20.52 20.82 0.01
N LYS A 172 20.09 22.04 -0.32
CA LYS A 172 19.52 22.99 0.63
C LYS A 172 18.09 22.64 1.06
N HIS A 173 17.44 21.77 0.31
CA HIS A 173 16.03 21.38 0.49
C HIS A 173 15.89 19.87 0.72
N PRO A 174 16.54 19.29 1.76
CA PRO A 174 16.47 17.84 2.02
C PRO A 174 15.02 17.36 2.27
N GLU A 175 14.13 18.24 2.72
CA GLU A 175 12.69 17.97 2.89
C GLU A 175 11.94 17.68 1.59
N LEU A 176 12.51 18.04 0.43
CA LEU A 176 11.95 17.78 -0.90
C LEU A 176 12.68 16.64 -1.63
N CYS A 177 13.52 15.85 -0.94
CA CYS A 177 14.23 14.74 -1.58
C CYS A 177 13.31 13.53 -1.77
N ASP A 178 12.83 13.35 -3.00
CA ASP A 178 12.05 12.17 -3.38
C ASP A 178 12.95 11.02 -3.84
N LYS A 179 12.63 9.79 -3.40
CA LYS A 179 13.31 8.55 -3.83
C LYS A 179 12.74 8.05 -5.14
N VAL A 180 13.17 8.64 -6.25
CA VAL A 180 12.55 8.43 -7.56
C VAL A 180 13.57 8.08 -8.64
N GLY A 181 13.12 7.36 -9.66
CA GLY A 181 13.95 7.02 -10.82
C GLY A 181 13.21 6.17 -11.86
N GLY A 182 13.93 5.77 -12.91
CA GLY A 182 13.43 4.90 -13.98
C GLY A 182 12.49 5.60 -14.96
N LEU A 183 11.24 5.82 -14.54
CA LEU A 183 10.25 6.60 -15.29
C LEU A 183 10.26 8.04 -14.77
N LEU A 184 10.51 9.01 -15.65
CA LEU A 184 10.39 10.44 -15.32
C LEU A 184 9.46 11.10 -16.35
N ALA A 185 8.32 11.62 -15.91
CA ALA A 185 7.34 12.27 -16.77
C ALA A 185 7.03 13.69 -16.24
N MET A 186 7.41 14.73 -16.99
CA MET A 186 7.36 16.10 -16.50
C MET A 186 7.11 17.14 -17.59
N HIS A 187 6.73 18.35 -17.18
CA HIS A 187 6.58 19.47 -18.09
C HIS A 187 7.96 19.96 -18.56
N ILE A 188 8.05 20.45 -19.81
CA ILE A 188 9.33 20.88 -20.40
C ILE A 188 10.02 21.99 -19.58
N ASP A 189 9.25 22.89 -18.99
CA ASP A 189 9.81 23.98 -18.17
C ASP A 189 10.47 23.45 -16.88
N ASP A 190 9.91 22.42 -16.27
CA ASP A 190 10.49 21.78 -15.08
C ASP A 190 11.81 21.09 -15.48
N LEU A 191 11.82 20.41 -16.63
CA LEU A 191 13.03 19.78 -17.15
C LEU A 191 14.13 20.80 -17.48
N ARG A 192 13.78 21.98 -18.01
CA ARG A 192 14.74 23.07 -18.29
C ARG A 192 15.36 23.63 -17.01
N ALA A 193 14.59 23.76 -15.94
CA ALA A 193 15.11 24.18 -14.64
C ALA A 193 15.96 23.08 -13.98
N LEU A 194 15.54 21.83 -14.11
CA LEU A 194 16.17 20.67 -13.48
C LEU A 194 17.46 20.22 -14.15
N ALA A 195 17.50 20.12 -15.48
CA ALA A 195 18.58 19.42 -16.18
C ALA A 195 19.99 19.93 -15.85
N PRO A 196 20.26 21.26 -15.77
CA PRO A 196 21.58 21.75 -15.36
C PRO A 196 21.95 21.32 -13.93
N LEU A 197 20.98 21.34 -13.01
CA LEU A 197 21.17 20.94 -11.63
C LEU A 197 21.34 19.43 -11.48
N TRP A 198 20.60 18.64 -12.26
CA TRP A 198 20.77 17.18 -12.33
C TRP A 198 22.21 16.82 -12.69
N LEU A 199 22.77 17.46 -13.72
CA LEU A 199 24.17 17.25 -14.10
C LEU A 199 25.13 17.69 -13.00
N SER A 200 25.01 18.91 -12.48
CA SER A 200 25.93 19.42 -11.46
C SER A 200 25.86 18.65 -10.14
N LYS A 201 24.67 18.25 -9.69
CA LYS A 201 24.48 17.47 -8.47
C LYS A 201 24.97 16.04 -8.64
N THR A 202 24.88 15.48 -9.84
CA THR A 202 25.51 14.20 -10.16
C THR A 202 27.03 14.29 -9.98
N GLU A 203 27.68 15.34 -10.50
CA GLU A 203 29.11 15.56 -10.29
C GLU A 203 29.47 15.73 -8.81
N GLU A 204 28.67 16.49 -8.05
CA GLU A 204 28.87 16.73 -6.62
C GLU A 204 28.84 15.43 -5.81
N VAL A 205 27.77 14.64 -5.94
CA VAL A 205 27.60 13.36 -5.24
C VAL A 205 28.63 12.34 -5.71
N ARG A 206 29.01 12.37 -6.99
CA ARG A 206 30.06 11.48 -7.53
C ARG A 206 31.44 11.82 -6.96
N GLN A 207 31.74 13.08 -6.73
CA GLN A 207 33.03 13.50 -6.16
C GLN A 207 33.13 13.20 -4.66
N ASP A 208 31.99 13.09 -3.97
CA ASP A 208 31.94 12.72 -2.55
C ASP A 208 32.16 11.22 -2.29
N LYS A 209 33.38 10.77 -2.58
CA LYS A 209 33.80 9.37 -2.41
C LYS A 209 33.75 8.91 -0.94
N ALA A 210 33.78 9.84 0.02
CA ALA A 210 33.73 9.52 1.44
C ALA A 210 32.35 8.97 1.84
N HIS A 211 31.29 9.34 1.12
CA HIS A 211 29.91 8.98 1.44
C HIS A 211 29.30 7.93 0.51
N TRP A 212 30.12 7.24 -0.30
CA TRP A 212 29.67 6.14 -1.17
C TRP A 212 29.22 4.87 -0.44
N GLY A 213 29.38 4.79 0.88
CA GLY A 213 29.01 3.61 1.67
C GLY A 213 27.57 3.17 1.41
N THR A 214 27.33 1.85 1.32
CA THR A 214 26.00 1.27 1.11
C THR A 214 25.01 1.69 2.19
N ASN A 215 25.46 1.91 3.42
CA ASN A 215 24.65 2.42 4.54
C ASN A 215 24.23 3.88 4.39
N ILE A 216 24.84 4.64 3.47
CA ILE A 216 24.54 6.05 3.21
C ILE A 216 23.76 6.18 1.89
N THR A 217 24.23 5.53 0.83
CA THR A 217 23.65 5.68 -0.51
C THR A 217 22.67 4.57 -0.87
N GLY A 218 22.74 3.40 -0.23
CA GLY A 218 22.04 2.21 -0.71
C GLY A 218 22.67 1.59 -1.96
N ASP A 219 23.81 2.11 -2.44
CA ASP A 219 24.60 1.47 -3.50
C ASP A 219 25.17 0.16 -2.98
N ILE A 220 24.64 -0.95 -3.48
CA ILE A 220 25.06 -2.30 -3.07
C ILE A 220 26.55 -2.58 -3.39
N TYR A 221 27.16 -1.80 -4.28
CA TYR A 221 28.58 -1.94 -4.61
C TYR A 221 29.47 -0.98 -3.82
N ALA A 222 28.89 0.03 -3.16
CA ALA A 222 29.61 1.13 -2.50
C ALA A 222 30.64 1.81 -3.42
N LYS A 223 30.27 2.04 -4.68
CA LYS A 223 31.15 2.56 -5.75
C LYS A 223 30.62 3.87 -6.35
N GLY A 224 29.55 4.43 -5.80
CA GLY A 224 28.88 5.62 -6.32
C GLY A 224 28.20 5.38 -7.67
N TRP A 225 27.72 4.16 -7.94
CA TRP A 225 27.11 3.85 -9.24
C TRP A 225 25.77 4.56 -9.46
N ILE A 226 25.06 4.83 -8.38
CA ILE A 226 23.76 5.50 -8.36
C ILE A 226 23.87 7.01 -8.08
N SER A 227 25.06 7.61 -8.20
CA SER A 227 25.26 9.06 -7.99
C SER A 227 24.38 9.92 -8.89
N GLU A 228 24.11 9.47 -10.12
CA GLU A 228 23.23 10.15 -11.07
C GLU A 228 21.76 10.16 -10.63
N MET A 229 21.30 9.10 -9.96
CA MET A 229 19.94 9.04 -9.40
C MET A 229 19.79 10.04 -8.25
N TYR A 230 20.81 10.15 -7.39
CA TYR A 230 20.85 11.21 -6.37
C TYR A 230 21.00 12.60 -6.96
N GLY A 231 21.79 12.74 -8.02
CA GLY A 231 21.88 13.99 -8.77
C GLY A 231 20.52 14.47 -9.27
N TYR A 232 19.69 13.55 -9.76
CA TYR A 232 18.31 13.85 -10.13
C TYR A 232 17.50 14.31 -8.91
N SER A 233 17.42 13.50 -7.85
CA SER A 233 16.61 13.80 -6.67
C SER A 233 17.00 15.13 -6.03
N PHE A 234 18.30 15.36 -5.79
CA PHE A 234 18.79 16.60 -5.19
C PHE A 234 18.63 17.79 -6.13
N GLY A 235 18.82 17.62 -7.43
CA GLY A 235 18.55 18.66 -8.41
C GLY A 235 17.07 19.07 -8.42
N ALA A 236 16.17 18.09 -8.34
CA ALA A 236 14.73 18.33 -8.28
C ALA A 236 14.31 19.04 -6.99
N SER A 237 14.92 18.69 -5.86
CA SER A 237 14.73 19.40 -4.59
C SER A 237 15.16 20.86 -4.65
N GLU A 238 16.30 21.16 -5.30
CA GLU A 238 16.79 22.54 -5.47
C GLU A 238 15.88 23.39 -6.38
N VAL A 239 15.21 22.76 -7.35
CA VAL A 239 14.19 23.43 -8.19
C VAL A 239 12.86 23.59 -7.44
N GLY A 240 12.62 22.80 -6.39
CA GLY A 240 11.36 22.77 -5.65
C GLY A 240 10.29 21.85 -6.26
N LEU A 241 10.70 20.84 -7.03
CA LEU A 241 9.76 19.87 -7.62
C LEU A 241 9.26 18.89 -6.56
N GLN A 242 7.97 18.55 -6.63
CA GLN A 242 7.33 17.57 -5.73
C GLN A 242 6.76 16.42 -6.55
N HIS A 243 7.37 15.24 -6.47
CA HIS A 243 6.96 14.14 -7.35
C HIS A 243 5.62 13.55 -6.93
N LYS A 244 4.79 13.25 -7.92
CA LYS A 244 3.73 12.24 -7.80
C LYS A 244 4.37 10.88 -8.02
N ILE A 245 4.71 10.22 -6.91
CA ILE A 245 5.39 8.92 -6.93
C ILE A 245 4.36 7.81 -7.15
N SER A 246 4.66 6.87 -8.06
CA SER A 246 3.84 5.67 -8.25
C SER A 246 4.64 4.39 -8.18
N ASP A 247 4.21 3.47 -7.32
CA ASP A 247 4.71 2.09 -7.27
C ASP A 247 3.99 1.16 -8.28
N ASP A 248 2.95 1.66 -8.96
CA ASP A 248 2.04 0.85 -9.77
C ASP A 248 2.35 0.90 -11.27
N LEU A 249 3.09 1.92 -11.72
CA LEU A 249 3.38 2.13 -13.14
C LEU A 249 4.48 1.19 -13.65
N MET A 250 5.50 0.95 -12.84
CA MET A 250 6.70 0.21 -13.19
C MET A 250 6.93 -0.96 -12.25
N ILE A 251 7.31 -2.13 -12.79
CA ILE A 251 7.70 -3.28 -11.98
C ILE A 251 8.93 -4.00 -12.56
N TYR A 252 9.74 -4.59 -11.67
CA TYR A 252 10.79 -5.51 -12.07
C TYR A 252 10.22 -6.90 -12.40
N PRO A 253 10.54 -7.50 -13.55
CA PRO A 253 10.26 -8.92 -13.79
C PRO A 253 10.73 -9.80 -12.63
N GLY A 254 9.94 -10.81 -12.28
CA GLY A 254 10.15 -11.65 -11.10
C GLY A 254 9.52 -11.10 -9.81
N TYR A 255 9.14 -9.83 -9.76
CA TYR A 255 8.43 -9.26 -8.61
C TYR A 255 6.93 -9.52 -8.74
N ILE A 256 6.26 -9.73 -7.60
CA ILE A 256 4.82 -9.97 -7.56
C ILE A 256 4.11 -8.61 -7.64
N PRO A 257 3.34 -8.33 -8.71
CA PRO A 257 2.59 -7.08 -8.79
C PRO A 257 1.51 -7.05 -7.71
N ARG A 258 1.23 -5.84 -7.20
CA ARG A 258 0.13 -5.62 -6.26
C ARG A 258 -1.20 -6.12 -6.87
N ASN A 259 -2.08 -6.62 -6.02
CA ASN A 259 -3.38 -7.14 -6.48
C ASN A 259 -4.17 -6.02 -7.19
N GLY A 260 -4.75 -6.31 -8.34
CA GLY A 260 -5.54 -5.36 -9.13
C GLY A 260 -4.74 -4.36 -9.97
N VAL A 261 -3.44 -4.20 -9.71
CA VAL A 261 -2.55 -3.26 -10.42
C VAL A 261 -1.99 -3.88 -11.68
N GLU A 262 -2.23 -3.28 -12.84
CA GLU A 262 -1.65 -3.69 -14.12
C GLU A 262 -0.51 -2.72 -14.51
N PRO A 263 0.77 -3.10 -14.32
CA PRO A 263 1.89 -2.19 -14.58
C PRO A 263 2.01 -1.90 -16.08
N ILE A 264 2.26 -0.65 -16.45
CA ILE A 264 2.39 -0.25 -17.85
C ILE A 264 3.84 -0.24 -18.34
N LEU A 265 4.80 -0.49 -17.44
CA LEU A 265 6.22 -0.48 -17.71
C LEU A 265 6.91 -1.64 -16.96
N LEU A 266 7.80 -2.37 -17.63
CA LEU A 266 8.66 -3.36 -17.00
C LEU A 266 10.09 -2.83 -17.01
N HIS A 267 10.80 -2.93 -15.88
CA HIS A 267 12.22 -2.59 -15.79
C HIS A 267 13.04 -3.86 -15.57
N TYR A 268 13.79 -4.33 -16.57
CA TYR A 268 14.55 -5.59 -16.46
C TYR A 268 16.01 -5.38 -16.04
N GLY A 269 16.23 -4.39 -15.16
CA GLY A 269 17.55 -4.08 -14.61
C GLY A 269 18.13 -5.15 -13.67
N LEU A 270 17.28 -6.01 -13.11
CA LEU A 270 17.62 -7.06 -12.15
C LEU A 270 17.48 -8.46 -12.76
N PRO A 271 18.24 -9.46 -12.29
CA PRO A 271 18.07 -10.85 -12.72
C PRO A 271 16.72 -11.42 -12.25
N PHE A 272 16.11 -12.27 -13.06
CA PHE A 272 14.85 -12.95 -12.74
C PHE A 272 14.80 -14.37 -13.31
N SER A 273 13.91 -15.20 -12.75
CA SER A 273 13.77 -16.62 -13.12
C SER A 273 12.32 -17.04 -13.32
N VAL A 274 12.11 -18.02 -14.20
CA VAL A 274 10.84 -18.71 -14.44
C VAL A 274 11.10 -20.21 -14.43
N GLY A 275 10.84 -20.87 -13.30
CA GLY A 275 11.25 -22.26 -13.08
C GLY A 275 12.76 -22.41 -13.16
N ASN A 276 13.25 -23.31 -14.02
CA ASN A 276 14.68 -23.55 -14.24
C ASN A 276 15.32 -22.59 -15.26
N TRP A 277 14.52 -21.73 -15.91
CA TRP A 277 15.01 -20.73 -16.84
C TRP A 277 15.28 -19.42 -16.10
N SER A 278 16.34 -18.71 -16.46
CA SER A 278 16.66 -17.40 -15.88
C SER A 278 17.23 -16.45 -16.92
N PHE A 279 17.12 -15.16 -16.61
CA PHE A 279 17.67 -14.09 -17.43
C PHE A 279 18.33 -13.02 -16.55
N SER A 280 19.46 -12.52 -17.02
CA SER A 280 20.17 -11.39 -16.44
C SER A 280 20.77 -10.58 -17.57
N LYS A 281 20.44 -9.29 -17.65
CA LYS A 281 20.97 -8.42 -18.71
C LYS A 281 22.51 -8.37 -18.71
N LEU A 282 23.14 -8.48 -17.54
CA LEU A 282 24.60 -8.45 -17.41
C LEU A 282 25.29 -9.63 -18.08
N ASN A 283 24.61 -10.79 -18.21
CA ASN A 283 25.15 -11.95 -18.93
C ASN A 283 25.22 -11.72 -20.45
N HIS A 284 24.56 -10.66 -20.94
CA HIS A 284 24.44 -10.30 -22.36
C HIS A 284 25.11 -8.94 -22.63
N HIS A 285 26.13 -8.58 -21.83
CA HIS A 285 26.83 -7.29 -21.96
C HIS A 285 27.52 -7.13 -23.32
N GLU A 286 28.19 -8.19 -23.79
CA GLU A 286 28.96 -8.19 -25.03
C GLU A 286 28.16 -8.76 -26.23
N ASP A 287 26.91 -9.15 -26.01
CA ASP A 287 26.13 -9.88 -27.02
C ASP A 287 25.78 -8.99 -28.22
N ASN A 288 26.35 -9.34 -29.36
CA ASN A 288 26.09 -8.75 -30.68
C ASN A 288 24.81 -9.29 -31.34
N ILE A 289 23.83 -9.75 -30.55
CA ILE A 289 22.63 -10.47 -31.00
C ILE A 289 21.80 -9.71 -32.05
N VAL A 290 21.85 -8.38 -32.02
CA VAL A 290 21.22 -7.51 -33.03
C VAL A 290 21.77 -7.79 -34.43
N TYR A 291 23.07 -8.05 -34.54
CA TYR A 291 23.78 -8.21 -35.82
C TYR A 291 23.98 -9.67 -36.24
N GLU A 292 23.59 -10.62 -35.40
CA GLU A 292 23.65 -12.04 -35.71
C GLU A 292 22.28 -12.53 -36.17
N CYS A 293 22.10 -12.61 -37.49
CA CYS A 293 20.84 -13.00 -38.10
C CYS A 293 20.20 -14.20 -37.40
N ASN A 294 18.93 -14.05 -37.06
CA ASN A 294 18.05 -15.07 -36.50
C ASN A 294 18.42 -15.54 -35.08
N ARG A 295 19.42 -14.93 -34.43
CA ARG A 295 19.74 -15.22 -33.03
C ARG A 295 18.75 -14.51 -32.10
N LEU A 296 18.10 -15.27 -31.23
CA LEU A 296 17.19 -14.77 -30.18
C LEU A 296 17.73 -15.17 -28.81
N PHE A 297 17.28 -14.50 -27.75
CA PHE A 297 17.55 -14.97 -26.39
C PHE A 297 16.92 -16.35 -26.17
N PRO A 298 17.51 -17.18 -25.29
CA PRO A 298 16.98 -18.51 -25.01
C PRO A 298 15.48 -18.46 -24.70
N PRO A 299 14.64 -19.28 -25.38
CA PRO A 299 13.20 -19.22 -25.21
C PRO A 299 12.81 -19.56 -23.76
N PRO A 300 11.95 -18.77 -23.11
CA PRO A 300 11.48 -19.08 -21.78
C PRO A 300 10.42 -20.22 -21.83
N PRO A 301 9.99 -20.75 -20.67
CA PRO A 301 8.85 -21.66 -20.59
C PRO A 301 7.59 -21.06 -21.23
N PHE A 302 6.75 -21.90 -21.83
CA PHE A 302 5.48 -21.48 -22.41
C PHE A 302 4.45 -21.15 -21.31
N PRO A 303 3.45 -20.30 -21.59
CA PRO A 303 2.39 -19.96 -20.62
C PRO A 303 1.71 -21.17 -19.97
N ARG A 304 1.48 -22.26 -20.72
CA ARG A 304 0.88 -23.50 -20.20
C ARG A 304 1.78 -24.24 -19.21
N GLU A 305 3.10 -24.13 -19.36
CA GLU A 305 4.04 -24.71 -18.40
C GLU A 305 3.97 -23.92 -17.09
N VAL A 306 3.95 -22.59 -17.16
CA VAL A 306 3.75 -21.73 -15.99
C VAL A 306 2.41 -22.02 -15.28
N GLU A 307 1.35 -22.29 -16.03
CA GLU A 307 0.03 -22.68 -15.46
C GLU A 307 0.11 -23.95 -14.63
N ALA A 308 0.91 -24.94 -15.06
CA ALA A 308 1.12 -26.20 -14.36
C ALA A 308 2.14 -26.10 -13.22
N MET A 309 3.10 -25.18 -13.33
CA MET A 309 4.20 -25.00 -12.37
C MET A 309 3.78 -24.31 -11.07
N GLU A 310 2.93 -23.28 -11.14
CA GLU A 310 2.65 -22.39 -10.01
C GLU A 310 1.13 -22.28 -9.74
N PRO A 311 0.61 -22.86 -8.65
CA PRO A 311 -0.81 -22.77 -8.31
C PRO A 311 -1.22 -21.40 -7.76
N ASN A 312 -0.30 -20.62 -7.16
CA ASN A 312 -0.63 -19.33 -6.56
C ASN A 312 -0.88 -18.27 -7.66
N PRO A 313 -2.07 -17.64 -7.72
CA PRO A 313 -2.39 -16.68 -8.78
C PRO A 313 -1.47 -15.46 -8.85
N ALA A 314 -1.01 -14.94 -7.70
CA ALA A 314 -0.15 -13.76 -7.65
C ALA A 314 1.27 -14.08 -8.15
N LYS A 315 1.84 -15.21 -7.72
CA LYS A 315 3.14 -15.68 -8.23
C LYS A 315 3.06 -16.03 -9.71
N LYS A 316 1.99 -16.70 -10.14
CA LYS A 316 1.73 -16.99 -11.56
C LYS A 316 1.71 -15.72 -12.41
N ARG A 317 1.06 -14.66 -11.91
CA ARG A 317 1.04 -13.36 -12.58
C ARG A 317 2.44 -12.74 -12.70
N ALA A 318 3.25 -12.81 -11.65
CA ALA A 318 4.65 -12.38 -11.69
C ALA A 318 5.44 -13.11 -12.79
N LEU A 319 5.28 -14.44 -12.87
CA LEU A 319 5.91 -15.26 -13.91
C LEU A 319 5.42 -14.89 -15.31
N TYR A 320 4.14 -14.55 -15.50
CA TYR A 320 3.65 -14.07 -16.80
C TYR A 320 4.27 -12.73 -17.21
N LEU A 321 4.48 -11.79 -16.28
CA LEU A 321 5.18 -10.54 -16.58
C LEU A 321 6.64 -10.80 -16.98
N SER A 322 7.30 -11.75 -16.32
CA SER A 322 8.64 -12.22 -16.71
C SER A 322 8.66 -12.82 -18.12
N LEU A 323 7.66 -13.65 -18.45
CA LEU A 323 7.51 -14.21 -19.80
C LEU A 323 7.23 -13.10 -20.84
N GLU A 324 6.36 -12.15 -20.53
CA GLU A 324 6.04 -11.02 -21.40
C GLU A 324 7.28 -10.18 -21.71
N CYS A 325 8.11 -9.88 -20.70
CA CYS A 325 9.35 -9.14 -20.87
C CYS A 325 10.27 -9.77 -21.91
N ILE A 326 10.68 -11.03 -21.70
CA ILE A 326 11.67 -11.68 -22.58
C ILE A 326 11.08 -12.01 -23.96
N ASN A 327 9.81 -12.38 -24.03
CA ASN A 327 9.18 -12.66 -25.32
C ASN A 327 8.99 -11.38 -26.16
N THR A 328 8.76 -10.22 -25.52
CA THR A 328 8.72 -8.93 -26.22
C THR A 328 10.10 -8.54 -26.75
N LEU A 329 11.18 -8.78 -25.99
CA LEU A 329 12.56 -8.62 -26.48
C LEU A 329 12.83 -9.50 -27.71
N ASN A 330 12.48 -10.78 -27.63
CA ASN A 330 12.68 -11.73 -28.73
C ASN A 330 11.81 -11.42 -29.95
N GLU A 331 10.59 -10.94 -29.77
CA GLU A 331 9.75 -10.47 -30.87
C GLU A 331 10.37 -9.23 -31.55
N GLY A 332 10.90 -8.29 -30.78
CA GLY A 332 11.60 -7.12 -31.31
C GLY A 332 12.83 -7.50 -32.14
N LEU A 333 13.68 -8.39 -31.61
CA LEU A 333 14.85 -8.92 -32.32
C LEU A 333 14.44 -9.66 -33.61
N LEU A 334 13.39 -10.49 -33.55
CA LEU A 334 12.87 -11.20 -34.70
C LEU A 334 12.42 -10.23 -35.81
N LEU A 335 11.67 -9.19 -35.46
CA LEU A 335 11.20 -8.20 -36.42
C LEU A 335 12.34 -7.34 -36.98
N HIS A 336 13.35 -7.03 -36.15
CA HIS A 336 14.55 -6.35 -36.60
C HIS A 336 15.34 -7.20 -37.61
N HIS A 337 15.60 -8.48 -37.32
CA HIS A 337 16.29 -9.36 -38.27
C HIS A 337 15.51 -9.52 -39.58
N LEU A 338 14.18 -9.50 -39.52
CA LEU A 338 13.34 -9.49 -40.72
C LEU A 338 13.46 -8.18 -41.52
N SER A 339 13.63 -7.03 -40.86
CA SER A 339 13.84 -5.75 -41.56
C SER A 339 15.24 -5.62 -42.17
N GLU A 340 16.24 -6.31 -41.59
CA GLU A 340 17.61 -6.37 -42.12
C GLU A 340 17.80 -7.48 -43.18
N GLU A 341 16.71 -7.99 -43.77
CA GLU A 341 16.71 -9.02 -44.83
C GLU A 341 17.45 -10.31 -44.47
N CYS A 342 17.50 -10.68 -43.19
CA CYS A 342 18.10 -11.94 -42.76
C CYS A 342 17.41 -13.16 -43.43
N PRO A 343 18.14 -14.28 -43.64
CA PRO A 343 17.58 -15.50 -44.19
C PRO A 343 16.37 -15.99 -43.37
N LYS A 344 15.36 -16.55 -44.03
CA LYS A 344 14.16 -17.06 -43.34
C LYS A 344 14.54 -18.07 -42.25
N LEU A 345 14.11 -17.83 -41.01
CA LEU A 345 14.29 -18.78 -39.91
C LEU A 345 13.68 -20.15 -40.22
N GLN A 346 14.37 -21.20 -39.77
CA GLN A 346 13.76 -22.51 -39.67
C GLN A 346 12.62 -22.49 -38.66
N TRP A 347 11.48 -23.07 -39.03
CA TRP A 347 10.30 -23.11 -38.17
C TRP A 347 10.59 -23.83 -36.85
N SER A 348 10.20 -23.21 -35.75
CA SER A 348 10.27 -23.80 -34.41
C SER A 348 8.97 -23.55 -33.65
N LYS A 349 8.69 -24.38 -32.65
CA LYS A 349 7.53 -24.21 -31.76
C LYS A 349 7.49 -22.82 -31.11
N TYR A 350 8.65 -22.26 -30.78
CA TYR A 350 8.77 -20.94 -30.17
C TYR A 350 8.41 -19.82 -31.15
N LEU A 351 8.88 -19.90 -32.40
CA LEU A 351 8.49 -18.93 -33.43
C LEU A 351 7.00 -18.99 -33.74
N SER A 352 6.40 -20.19 -33.75
CA SER A 352 4.94 -20.35 -33.86
C SER A 352 4.20 -19.64 -32.72
N PHE A 353 4.74 -19.69 -31.50
CA PHE A 353 4.16 -19.01 -30.34
C PHE A 353 4.28 -17.49 -30.45
N LEU A 354 5.44 -16.95 -30.81
CA LEU A 354 5.62 -15.49 -30.99
C LEU A 354 4.71 -14.93 -32.11
N LYS A 355 4.31 -15.75 -33.08
CA LYS A 355 3.34 -15.38 -34.13
C LYS A 355 1.89 -15.70 -33.79
N SER A 356 1.63 -16.28 -32.62
CA SER A 356 0.29 -16.77 -32.26
C SER A 356 -0.63 -15.64 -31.78
N LYS A 357 -1.92 -15.82 -32.00
CA LYS A 357 -2.96 -14.94 -31.42
C LYS A 357 -2.85 -14.84 -29.90
N ARG A 358 -2.52 -15.96 -29.24
CA ARG A 358 -2.36 -16.00 -27.78
C ARG A 358 -1.25 -15.07 -27.30
N PHE A 359 -0.11 -15.05 -27.98
CA PHE A 359 0.98 -14.13 -27.62
C PHE A 359 0.58 -12.67 -27.87
N ALA A 360 -0.08 -12.39 -29.01
CA ALA A 360 -0.59 -11.06 -29.30
C ALA A 360 -1.60 -10.56 -28.24
N GLU A 361 -2.46 -11.42 -27.73
CA GLU A 361 -3.38 -11.11 -26.63
C GLU A 361 -2.63 -10.83 -25.31
N LEU A 362 -1.66 -11.66 -24.95
CA LEU A 362 -0.88 -11.50 -23.72
C LEU A 362 -0.08 -10.19 -23.71
N THR A 363 0.48 -9.82 -24.85
CA THR A 363 1.39 -8.66 -25.00
C THR A 363 0.73 -7.44 -25.64
N GLY A 364 -0.60 -7.46 -25.81
CA GLY A 364 -1.34 -6.30 -26.30
C GLY A 364 -1.25 -5.11 -25.32
N PRO A 365 -1.42 -3.86 -25.81
CA PRO A 365 -1.30 -2.66 -24.99
C PRO A 365 -2.13 -2.72 -23.71
N LYS A 366 -1.50 -2.41 -22.58
CA LYS A 366 -2.14 -2.24 -21.28
C LYS A 366 -2.50 -0.77 -21.12
N TYR A 367 -3.73 -0.47 -20.80
CA TYR A 367 -4.14 0.89 -20.51
C TYR A 367 -4.34 1.02 -19.01
N LEU A 368 -3.95 2.18 -18.48
CA LEU A 368 -4.38 2.54 -17.14
C LEU A 368 -5.91 2.54 -17.14
N LYS A 369 -6.50 1.85 -16.16
CA LYS A 369 -7.96 1.66 -16.06
C LYS A 369 -8.76 2.98 -15.93
N HIS A 370 -8.10 4.14 -15.92
CA HIS A 370 -8.73 5.44 -16.11
C HIS A 370 -9.42 5.62 -17.46
N LYS A 371 -9.02 4.89 -18.52
CA LYS A 371 -9.50 5.15 -19.88
C LYS A 371 -10.64 4.28 -20.41
N GLU A 372 -10.93 3.15 -19.79
CA GLU A 372 -12.15 2.40 -20.12
C GLU A 372 -13.38 2.96 -19.41
N ILE A 373 -13.20 3.82 -18.41
CA ILE A 373 -14.29 4.57 -17.77
C ILE A 373 -14.67 5.78 -18.63
N GLN A 374 -13.71 6.57 -19.11
CA GLN A 374 -14.02 7.82 -19.86
C GLN A 374 -14.63 7.63 -21.25
N LYS A 375 -14.26 6.58 -22.00
CA LYS A 375 -14.84 6.37 -23.35
C LYS A 375 -16.23 5.74 -23.30
N ASP A 376 -16.47 4.85 -22.34
CA ASP A 376 -17.81 4.30 -22.11
C ASP A 376 -18.74 5.34 -21.47
N GLU A 377 -18.24 6.26 -20.64
CA GLU A 377 -19.04 7.33 -20.04
C GLU A 377 -19.43 8.42 -21.05
N LEU A 378 -18.55 8.83 -21.97
CA LEU A 378 -18.87 9.85 -22.97
C LEU A 378 -19.77 9.34 -24.12
N GLN A 379 -19.73 8.05 -24.45
CA GLN A 379 -20.64 7.47 -25.46
C GLN A 379 -21.95 6.93 -24.87
N LYS A 380 -22.00 6.51 -23.59
CA LYS A 380 -23.26 6.17 -22.92
C LYS A 380 -24.02 7.38 -22.37
N ALA A 381 -23.37 8.50 -22.09
CA ALA A 381 -24.04 9.74 -21.69
C ALA A 381 -24.93 10.35 -22.79
N ALA A 382 -24.73 9.98 -24.06
CA ALA A 382 -25.48 10.55 -25.17
C ALA A 382 -26.63 9.67 -25.69
N LYS A 383 -26.69 8.36 -25.38
CA LYS A 383 -27.71 7.50 -26.01
C LYS A 383 -28.42 6.44 -25.18
N ASP A 384 -28.01 6.03 -23.98
CA ASP A 384 -28.83 5.07 -23.21
C ASP A 384 -28.50 5.09 -21.70
N LYS A 385 -29.47 5.49 -20.86
CA LYS A 385 -29.61 4.92 -19.49
C LYS A 385 -30.53 3.69 -19.60
N PRO A 386 -30.43 2.64 -18.75
CA PRO A 386 -29.64 2.50 -17.50
C PRO A 386 -28.91 1.14 -17.28
N LYS A 387 -27.77 1.17 -16.56
CA LYS A 387 -27.46 0.37 -15.35
C LYS A 387 -26.16 0.89 -14.72
N THR A 388 -26.29 1.66 -13.65
CA THR A 388 -25.22 2.33 -12.90
C THR A 388 -24.34 1.34 -12.15
N THR A 389 -23.03 1.31 -12.42
CA THR A 389 -22.04 0.78 -11.47
C THR A 389 -21.68 1.90 -10.51
N TYR A 390 -22.28 1.89 -9.33
CA TYR A 390 -21.94 2.80 -8.24
C TYR A 390 -20.50 2.57 -7.74
N PRO A 391 -19.79 3.60 -7.23
CA PRO A 391 -18.42 3.48 -6.75
C PRO A 391 -18.32 2.46 -5.60
N LYS A 392 -17.18 1.78 -5.49
CA LYS A 392 -16.97 0.78 -4.43
C LYS A 392 -16.85 1.46 -3.08
N ILE A 393 -17.55 0.92 -2.08
CA ILE A 393 -17.49 1.42 -0.70
C ILE A 393 -16.96 0.36 0.26
N HIS A 394 -16.28 0.79 1.32
CA HIS A 394 -15.87 -0.07 2.42
C HIS A 394 -16.17 0.63 3.74
N THR A 395 -16.90 -0.04 4.61
CA THR A 395 -17.27 0.48 5.94
C THR A 395 -16.28 -0.01 6.99
N VAL A 396 -15.75 0.89 7.82
CA VAL A 396 -14.89 0.54 8.94
C VAL A 396 -15.44 1.10 10.24
N PHE A 397 -15.23 0.37 11.33
CA PHE A 397 -15.56 0.82 12.68
C PHE A 397 -14.51 0.34 13.66
N SER A 398 -14.19 1.15 14.67
CA SER A 398 -13.13 0.87 15.64
C SER A 398 -13.71 0.26 16.93
N THR A 399 -13.00 -0.71 17.50
CA THR A 399 -13.37 -1.41 18.73
C THR A 399 -12.13 -1.80 19.54
N GLU A 400 -12.30 -2.12 20.82
CA GLU A 400 -11.26 -2.71 21.68
C GLU A 400 -11.60 -4.16 22.07
N CYS A 401 -10.62 -4.97 22.46
CA CYS A 401 -10.82 -6.35 22.94
C CYS A 401 -11.50 -6.40 24.32
N THR A 402 -12.76 -5.98 24.41
CA THR A 402 -13.53 -5.96 25.68
C THR A 402 -14.97 -6.43 25.45
N PRO A 403 -15.62 -7.03 26.47
CA PRO A 403 -17.03 -7.41 26.38
C PRO A 403 -17.95 -6.24 26.00
N TYR A 404 -17.58 -5.01 26.40
CA TYR A 404 -18.28 -3.78 26.01
C TYR A 404 -18.44 -3.62 24.50
N PHE A 405 -17.37 -3.87 23.74
CA PHE A 405 -17.38 -3.76 22.29
C PHE A 405 -17.90 -5.02 21.59
N ASP A 406 -17.98 -6.16 22.28
CA ASP A 406 -18.49 -7.41 21.71
C ASP A 406 -19.97 -7.30 21.37
N TRP A 407 -20.79 -6.88 22.33
CA TRP A 407 -22.23 -6.73 22.09
C TRP A 407 -22.53 -5.57 21.12
N GLN A 408 -21.71 -4.51 21.12
CA GLN A 408 -21.78 -3.43 20.13
C GLN A 408 -21.46 -3.96 18.73
N THR A 409 -20.42 -4.79 18.58
CA THR A 409 -20.04 -5.43 17.31
C THR A 409 -21.18 -6.30 16.78
N VAL A 410 -21.82 -7.09 17.66
CA VAL A 410 -22.97 -7.94 17.28
C VAL A 410 -24.13 -7.08 16.77
N GLY A 411 -24.47 -6.01 17.49
CA GLY A 411 -25.49 -5.04 17.08
C GLY A 411 -25.18 -4.34 15.75
N PHE A 412 -23.94 -3.85 15.60
CA PHE A 412 -23.46 -3.20 14.39
C PHE A 412 -23.54 -4.14 13.19
N MET A 413 -23.00 -5.36 13.30
CA MET A 413 -23.00 -6.33 12.20
C MET A 413 -24.40 -6.84 11.86
N HIS A 414 -25.32 -6.88 12.82
CA HIS A 414 -26.71 -7.21 12.56
C HIS A 414 -27.38 -6.08 11.76
N SER A 415 -27.31 -4.84 12.24
CA SER A 415 -27.92 -3.69 11.57
C SER A 415 -27.28 -3.37 10.21
N PHE A 416 -25.96 -3.56 10.06
CA PHE A 416 -25.26 -3.45 8.77
C PHE A 416 -25.90 -4.36 7.71
N ARG A 417 -26.20 -5.62 8.06
CA ARG A 417 -26.86 -6.57 7.14
C ARG A 417 -28.31 -6.18 6.84
N LEU A 418 -29.06 -5.75 7.85
CA LEU A 418 -30.47 -5.36 7.69
C LEU A 418 -30.64 -4.10 6.85
N SER A 419 -29.75 -3.12 7.03
CA SER A 419 -29.78 -1.85 6.32
C SER A 419 -29.55 -1.99 4.81
N GLY A 420 -28.97 -3.12 4.36
CA GLY A 420 -28.55 -3.29 2.98
C GLY A 420 -27.34 -2.44 2.60
N GLN A 421 -26.55 -1.99 3.59
CA GLN A 421 -25.34 -1.21 3.36
C GLN A 421 -24.42 -1.94 2.35
N PRO A 422 -24.10 -1.32 1.20
CA PRO A 422 -23.29 -1.98 0.20
C PRO A 422 -21.81 -2.06 0.62
N GLY A 423 -21.04 -2.88 -0.09
CA GLY A 423 -19.60 -2.96 0.10
C GLY A 423 -19.15 -3.83 1.27
N ASN A 424 -17.84 -3.87 1.48
CA ASN A 424 -17.23 -4.66 2.55
C ASN A 424 -17.30 -3.92 3.89
N VAL A 425 -17.24 -4.67 4.99
CA VAL A 425 -17.13 -4.13 6.35
C VAL A 425 -15.89 -4.69 7.04
N THR A 426 -15.17 -3.87 7.80
CA THR A 426 -14.05 -4.33 8.62
C THR A 426 -14.05 -3.65 9.99
N ARG A 427 -14.01 -4.48 11.04
CA ARG A 427 -13.79 -4.06 12.41
C ARG A 427 -12.30 -3.84 12.64
N LEU A 428 -11.93 -2.66 13.11
CA LEU A 428 -10.56 -2.31 13.46
C LEU A 428 -10.38 -2.54 14.97
N LEU A 429 -9.84 -3.71 15.33
CA LEU A 429 -9.82 -4.21 16.69
C LEU A 429 -8.47 -3.89 17.37
N SER A 430 -8.49 -2.93 18.29
CA SER A 430 -7.32 -2.44 19.02
C SER A 430 -7.12 -3.18 20.33
N CYS A 431 -6.01 -3.91 20.47
CA CYS A 431 -5.76 -4.76 21.63
C CYS A 431 -4.30 -4.76 22.04
N THR A 432 -4.05 -4.98 23.34
CA THR A 432 -2.71 -5.35 23.80
C THR A 432 -2.42 -6.80 23.38
N GLU A 433 -1.14 -7.18 23.32
CA GLU A 433 -0.79 -8.58 23.03
C GLU A 433 -1.35 -9.57 24.07
N GLU A 434 -1.46 -9.15 25.33
CA GLU A 434 -2.01 -10.00 26.40
C GLU A 434 -3.51 -10.23 26.21
N ASP A 435 -4.26 -9.15 25.97
CA ASP A 435 -5.71 -9.22 25.76
C ASP A 435 -6.02 -10.04 24.50
N LEU A 436 -5.28 -9.80 23.40
CA LEU A 436 -5.50 -10.49 22.14
C LEU A 436 -5.31 -12.01 22.25
N ARG A 437 -4.41 -12.50 23.13
CA ARG A 437 -4.20 -13.95 23.34
C ARG A 437 -5.36 -14.63 24.07
N ARG A 438 -6.14 -13.89 24.85
CA ARG A 438 -7.24 -14.43 25.68
C ARG A 438 -8.63 -14.05 25.15
N TYR A 439 -8.70 -13.16 24.16
CA TYR A 439 -9.94 -12.59 23.66
C TYR A 439 -10.77 -13.62 22.87
N PRO A 440 -12.03 -13.90 23.24
CA PRO A 440 -12.84 -14.91 22.55
C PRO A 440 -13.52 -14.36 21.27
N GLY A 441 -13.75 -13.04 21.17
CA GLY A 441 -14.61 -12.42 20.15
C GLY A 441 -13.98 -12.23 18.77
N HIS A 442 -13.07 -13.08 18.33
CA HIS A 442 -12.34 -12.93 17.06
C HIS A 442 -13.24 -12.96 15.81
N ASP A 443 -14.30 -13.77 15.83
CA ASP A 443 -15.15 -14.09 14.68
C ASP A 443 -16.45 -13.25 14.62
N LEU A 444 -16.62 -12.27 15.51
CA LEU A 444 -17.81 -11.42 15.57
C LEU A 444 -18.00 -10.56 14.31
N ALA A 445 -16.91 -10.18 13.64
CA ALA A 445 -16.88 -9.42 12.39
C ALA A 445 -15.60 -9.71 11.59
N PRO A 446 -15.56 -9.45 10.26
CA PRO A 446 -14.30 -9.38 9.53
C PRO A 446 -13.38 -8.35 10.22
N THR A 447 -12.22 -8.78 10.70
CA THR A 447 -11.43 -8.02 11.68
C THR A 447 -10.02 -7.75 11.16
N HIS A 448 -9.57 -6.50 11.30
CA HIS A 448 -8.18 -6.09 11.20
C HIS A 448 -7.64 -5.82 12.61
N TYR A 449 -6.57 -6.52 13.00
CA TYR A 449 -5.98 -6.38 14.33
C TYR A 449 -5.01 -5.21 14.37
N VAL A 450 -5.11 -4.40 15.43
CA VAL A 450 -4.33 -3.18 15.63
C VAL A 450 -3.69 -3.22 17.01
N PRO A 451 -2.39 -2.88 17.15
CA PRO A 451 -1.82 -2.64 18.46
C PRO A 451 -2.56 -1.53 19.20
N SER A 452 -2.99 -1.78 20.44
CA SER A 452 -3.64 -0.74 21.25
C SER A 452 -2.69 0.43 21.52
N MET A 453 -3.18 1.63 21.28
CA MET A 453 -2.59 2.91 21.65
C MET A 453 -3.30 3.52 22.87
N SER A 454 -4.23 2.81 23.52
CA SER A 454 -4.98 3.30 24.70
C SER A 454 -4.04 3.79 25.79
N ARG A 455 -2.86 3.18 25.91
CA ARG A 455 -1.77 3.71 26.73
C ARG A 455 -0.66 4.19 25.80
N HIS A 456 -0.44 5.50 25.77
CA HIS A 456 0.53 6.12 24.87
C HIS A 456 1.95 5.58 25.16
N PRO A 457 2.69 5.11 24.15
CA PRO A 457 3.96 4.38 24.38
C PRO A 457 5.07 5.26 24.97
N LEU A 458 5.11 6.56 24.64
CA LEU A 458 6.12 7.50 25.15
C LEU A 458 5.74 8.16 26.48
N THR A 459 4.53 8.74 26.57
CA THR A 459 4.11 9.53 27.75
C THR A 459 3.46 8.68 28.85
N GLY A 460 3.00 7.47 28.51
CA GLY A 460 2.21 6.62 29.40
C GLY A 460 0.79 7.13 29.65
N ASP A 461 0.34 8.21 28.99
CA ASP A 461 -1.02 8.75 29.10
C ASP A 461 -2.04 7.68 28.71
N TRP A 462 -3.14 7.60 29.45
CA TRP A 462 -4.22 6.68 29.17
C TRP A 462 -5.36 7.42 28.49
N TYR A 463 -5.54 7.16 27.19
CA TYR A 463 -6.52 7.80 26.33
C TYR A 463 -7.02 6.82 25.24
N PRO A 464 -8.04 6.00 25.52
CA PRO A 464 -8.51 4.97 24.58
C PRO A 464 -9.03 5.49 23.23
N ALA A 465 -9.59 6.70 23.19
CA ALA A 465 -10.17 7.23 21.96
C ALA A 465 -9.11 7.44 20.84
N ILE A 466 -7.82 7.57 21.17
CA ILE A 466 -6.72 7.61 20.19
C ILE A 466 -6.63 6.35 19.33
N ASN A 467 -7.20 5.21 19.79
CA ASN A 467 -7.24 4.00 19.00
C ASN A 467 -7.96 4.19 17.68
N LYS A 468 -8.97 5.07 17.59
CA LYS A 468 -9.72 5.28 16.35
C LYS A 468 -8.82 5.82 15.22
N PRO A 469 -8.13 6.96 15.36
CA PRO A 469 -7.19 7.43 14.35
C PRO A 469 -6.01 6.48 14.14
N ALA A 470 -5.46 5.90 15.22
CA ALA A 470 -4.35 4.94 15.11
C ALA A 470 -4.74 3.68 14.33
N ALA A 471 -5.94 3.16 14.56
CA ALA A 471 -6.45 1.98 13.90
C ALA A 471 -6.77 2.22 12.42
N VAL A 472 -7.33 3.39 12.10
CA VAL A 472 -7.57 3.80 10.71
C VAL A 472 -6.23 3.92 9.96
N LEU A 473 -5.23 4.59 10.53
CA LEU A 473 -3.89 4.70 9.95
C LEU A 473 -3.21 3.33 9.79
N HIS A 474 -3.27 2.49 10.82
CA HIS A 474 -2.70 1.15 10.80
C HIS A 474 -3.38 0.28 9.73
N TRP A 475 -4.70 0.35 9.61
CA TRP A 475 -5.46 -0.38 8.60
C TRP A 475 -5.09 0.06 7.18
N LEU A 476 -5.05 1.36 6.91
CA LEU A 476 -4.63 1.91 5.61
C LEU A 476 -3.22 1.46 5.21
N SER A 477 -2.33 1.29 6.19
CA SER A 477 -0.93 0.94 5.96
C SER A 477 -0.71 -0.56 5.74
N HIS A 478 -1.63 -1.42 6.19
CA HIS A 478 -1.42 -2.88 6.22
C HIS A 478 -2.49 -3.69 5.46
N ALA A 479 -3.64 -3.10 5.15
CA ALA A 479 -4.72 -3.78 4.44
C ALA A 479 -4.72 -3.46 2.94
N ASN A 480 -5.06 -4.46 2.13
CA ASN A 480 -5.37 -4.24 0.71
C ASN A 480 -6.83 -3.77 0.58
N ILE A 481 -7.02 -2.49 0.33
CA ILE A 481 -8.34 -1.84 0.31
C ILE A 481 -8.80 -1.68 -1.14
N ASP A 482 -9.87 -2.39 -1.52
CA ASP A 482 -10.53 -2.29 -2.83
C ASP A 482 -11.83 -1.47 -2.70
N ALA A 483 -11.68 -0.18 -2.36
CA ALA A 483 -12.78 0.77 -2.26
C ALA A 483 -12.36 2.18 -2.64
N GLU A 484 -13.29 2.94 -3.21
CA GLU A 484 -13.12 4.35 -3.58
C GLU A 484 -13.53 5.27 -2.43
N PHE A 485 -14.58 4.90 -1.70
CA PHE A 485 -15.05 5.63 -0.53
C PHE A 485 -15.03 4.75 0.71
N ILE A 486 -14.55 5.33 1.80
CA ILE A 486 -14.55 4.73 3.12
C ILE A 486 -15.64 5.39 3.95
N VAL A 487 -16.50 4.56 4.54
CA VAL A 487 -17.49 4.98 5.52
C VAL A 487 -16.94 4.61 6.90
N ILE A 488 -16.53 5.60 7.69
CA ILE A 488 -16.02 5.40 9.05
C ILE A 488 -17.18 5.66 10.02
N LEU A 489 -17.49 4.66 10.84
CA LEU A 489 -18.58 4.68 11.83
C LEU A 489 -18.06 4.29 13.21
N ASP A 490 -18.82 4.63 14.25
CA ASP A 490 -18.56 4.14 15.61
C ASP A 490 -19.29 2.81 15.86
N ALA A 491 -18.77 2.00 16.80
CA ALA A 491 -19.34 0.69 17.12
C ALA A 491 -20.73 0.78 17.78
N ASP A 492 -21.03 1.92 18.41
CA ASP A 492 -22.29 2.21 19.08
C ASP A 492 -23.36 2.82 18.14
N MET A 493 -23.34 2.40 16.88
CA MET A 493 -24.25 2.85 15.84
C MET A 493 -25.13 1.70 15.31
N ILE A 494 -26.43 1.97 15.14
CA ILE A 494 -27.40 1.09 14.46
C ILE A 494 -27.73 1.68 13.09
N LEU A 495 -27.46 0.90 12.03
CA LEU A 495 -27.78 1.29 10.66
C LEU A 495 -29.22 0.94 10.33
N ARG A 496 -29.99 1.93 9.89
CA ARG A 496 -31.40 1.81 9.47
C ARG A 496 -31.55 1.70 7.96
N ALA A 497 -30.61 2.28 7.21
CA ALA A 497 -30.59 2.28 5.75
C ALA A 497 -29.16 2.56 5.25
N PRO A 498 -28.88 2.37 3.95
CA PRO A 498 -27.55 2.59 3.41
C PRO A 498 -27.06 4.03 3.58
N ILE A 499 -25.75 4.16 3.76
CA ILE A 499 -24.98 5.40 3.79
C ILE A 499 -24.07 5.35 2.57
N THR A 500 -24.47 6.00 1.49
CA THR A 500 -23.78 5.90 0.21
C THR A 500 -23.23 7.25 -0.24
N PRO A 501 -22.01 7.29 -0.82
CA PRO A 501 -21.39 8.56 -1.21
C PRO A 501 -22.21 9.31 -2.26
N TRP A 502 -22.93 8.62 -3.14
CA TRP A 502 -23.76 9.25 -4.19
C TRP A 502 -25.12 9.78 -3.70
N GLU A 503 -25.65 9.30 -2.58
CA GLU A 503 -26.87 9.89 -1.98
C GLU A 503 -26.56 11.14 -1.13
N PHE A 504 -25.31 11.25 -0.67
CA PHE A 504 -24.87 12.33 0.21
C PHE A 504 -23.86 13.28 -0.45
N ASP A 505 -23.64 13.14 -1.76
CA ASP A 505 -22.74 13.96 -2.58
C ASP A 505 -21.28 13.99 -2.09
N ALA A 506 -20.81 12.90 -1.48
CA ALA A 506 -19.42 12.78 -1.07
C ALA A 506 -18.51 12.71 -2.30
N GLU A 507 -17.47 13.54 -2.32
CA GLU A 507 -16.51 13.64 -3.42
C GLU A 507 -15.09 13.75 -2.89
N ARG A 508 -14.10 13.56 -3.79
CA ARG A 508 -12.70 13.80 -3.45
C ARG A 508 -12.49 15.28 -3.10
N GLY A 509 -11.79 15.54 -1.99
CA GLY A 509 -11.59 16.85 -1.39
C GLY A 509 -12.81 17.38 -0.61
N ARG A 510 -13.94 16.67 -0.67
CA ARG A 510 -15.23 17.11 -0.12
C ARG A 510 -15.93 15.94 0.61
N PRO A 511 -15.39 15.51 1.75
CA PRO A 511 -15.99 14.46 2.57
C PRO A 511 -17.37 14.86 3.10
N VAL A 512 -18.20 13.88 3.43
CA VAL A 512 -19.48 14.10 4.13
C VAL A 512 -19.31 13.72 5.59
N SER A 513 -19.83 14.54 6.49
CA SER A 513 -19.91 14.18 7.90
C SER A 513 -21.12 14.75 8.61
N THR A 514 -21.38 14.29 9.83
CA THR A 514 -22.46 14.79 10.69
C THR A 514 -21.96 15.93 11.59
N PRO A 515 -22.82 16.90 11.95
CA PRO A 515 -22.40 18.05 12.75
C PRO A 515 -22.14 17.66 14.20
N TYR A 516 -20.98 18.09 14.73
CA TYR A 516 -20.62 18.02 16.15
C TYR A 516 -20.49 19.45 16.70
N ASP A 517 -21.61 20.17 16.79
CA ASP A 517 -21.65 21.61 17.12
C ASP A 517 -21.03 21.96 18.49
N TYR A 518 -20.87 20.97 19.38
CA TYR A 518 -20.19 21.11 20.66
C TYR A 518 -18.68 21.27 20.56
N LEU A 519 -18.07 21.09 19.37
CA LEU A 519 -16.65 21.37 19.11
C LEU A 519 -16.39 22.88 18.98
N ILE A 520 -16.68 23.64 20.04
CA ILE A 520 -16.57 25.11 20.05
C ILE A 520 -15.12 25.63 19.87
N GLY A 521 -14.13 24.76 20.05
CA GLY A 521 -12.71 25.04 19.84
C GLY A 521 -12.33 25.39 18.39
N CYS A 522 -13.17 25.02 17.42
CA CYS A 522 -13.00 25.50 16.03
C CYS A 522 -13.16 27.02 15.90
N ASP A 523 -13.88 27.67 16.83
CA ASP A 523 -14.22 29.10 16.75
C ASP A 523 -13.40 29.97 17.73
N ASN A 524 -12.36 29.42 18.35
CA ASN A 524 -11.59 30.14 19.38
C ASN A 524 -10.07 29.90 19.25
N GLU A 525 -9.33 30.26 20.31
CA GLU A 525 -7.86 30.17 20.33
C GLU A 525 -7.33 28.76 20.06
N LEU A 526 -8.09 27.71 20.41
CA LEU A 526 -7.68 26.33 20.22
C LEU A 526 -7.39 25.99 18.75
N ALA A 527 -8.23 26.48 17.82
CA ALA A 527 -7.98 26.30 16.39
C ALA A 527 -6.72 27.03 15.91
N THR A 528 -6.46 28.23 16.43
CA THR A 528 -5.28 29.02 16.04
C THR A 528 -3.98 28.40 16.57
N LEU A 529 -4.05 27.72 17.72
CA LEU A 529 -2.91 26.99 18.30
C LEU A 529 -2.59 25.71 17.53
N HIS A 530 -3.62 24.99 17.07
CA HIS A 530 -3.47 23.63 16.57
C HIS A 530 -3.67 23.46 15.06
N THR A 531 -3.98 24.51 14.31
CA THR A 531 -3.94 24.47 12.85
C THR A 531 -3.47 25.78 12.23
N ARG A 532 -2.82 25.67 11.07
CA ARG A 532 -2.46 26.82 10.20
C ARG A 532 -3.67 27.41 9.46
N HIS A 533 -4.78 26.68 9.44
CA HIS A 533 -6.00 27.02 8.70
C HIS A 533 -7.23 27.02 9.62
N PRO A 534 -7.27 27.86 10.68
CA PRO A 534 -8.41 27.90 11.60
C PRO A 534 -9.74 28.20 10.88
N GLU A 535 -9.71 28.96 9.79
CA GLU A 535 -10.87 29.24 8.92
C GLU A 535 -11.44 28.01 8.19
N ALA A 536 -10.71 26.89 8.18
CA ALA A 536 -11.11 25.63 7.57
C ALA A 536 -11.51 24.56 8.61
N CYS A 537 -11.63 24.91 9.89
CA CYS A 537 -12.05 23.98 10.95
C CYS A 537 -13.56 23.73 10.89
N ASP A 538 -13.96 22.61 10.29
CA ASP A 538 -15.35 22.15 10.31
C ASP A 538 -15.65 21.40 11.62
N LYS A 539 -16.79 21.69 12.26
CA LYS A 539 -17.26 21.01 13.48
C LYS A 539 -17.97 19.70 13.14
N VAL A 540 -17.19 18.65 12.89
CA VAL A 540 -17.71 17.40 12.31
C VAL A 540 -17.21 16.16 13.03
N GLY A 541 -17.98 15.07 12.90
CA GLY A 541 -17.61 13.75 13.38
C GLY A 541 -18.77 12.77 13.29
N GLY A 542 -18.63 11.59 13.91
CA GLY A 542 -19.68 10.56 13.97
C GLY A 542 -19.69 9.70 12.71
N VAL A 543 -20.47 10.10 11.70
CA VAL A 543 -20.44 9.46 10.38
C VAL A 543 -19.47 10.21 9.50
N ILE A 544 -18.52 9.50 8.88
CA ILE A 544 -17.58 10.10 7.93
C ILE A 544 -17.64 9.30 6.62
N ILE A 545 -17.93 9.97 5.51
CA ILE A 545 -17.82 9.40 4.16
C ILE A 545 -16.69 10.15 3.47
N MET A 546 -15.58 9.47 3.21
CA MET A 546 -14.38 10.10 2.69
C MET A 546 -13.80 9.28 1.53
N HIS A 547 -13.37 9.97 0.49
CA HIS A 547 -12.66 9.33 -0.61
C HIS A 547 -11.31 8.77 -0.10
N ILE A 548 -10.94 7.55 -0.51
CA ILE A 548 -9.77 6.82 0.01
C ILE A 548 -8.46 7.61 -0.08
N ASP A 549 -8.27 8.38 -1.16
CA ASP A 549 -7.06 9.18 -1.35
C ASP A 549 -6.98 10.41 -0.43
N ASP A 550 -8.11 10.98 0.00
CA ASP A 550 -8.10 12.03 1.03
C ASP A 550 -7.79 11.39 2.37
N LEU A 551 -8.43 10.25 2.67
CA LEU A 551 -8.20 9.49 3.88
C LEU A 551 -6.73 9.07 4.04
N ARG A 552 -6.04 8.68 2.96
CA ARG A 552 -4.60 8.35 2.98
C ARG A 552 -3.71 9.51 3.38
N LYS A 553 -4.04 10.74 2.98
CA LYS A 553 -3.30 11.95 3.38
C LYS A 553 -3.69 12.37 4.81
N PHE A 554 -4.97 12.22 5.13
CA PHE A 554 -5.59 12.67 6.36
C PHE A 554 -5.23 11.81 7.57
N ALA A 555 -5.15 10.48 7.43
CA ALA A 555 -5.07 9.57 8.57
C ALA A 555 -3.87 9.82 9.50
N LEU A 556 -2.71 10.18 8.95
CA LEU A 556 -1.54 10.53 9.77
C LEU A 556 -1.74 11.86 10.50
N LEU A 557 -2.34 12.85 9.84
CA LEU A 557 -2.65 14.14 10.46
C LEU A 557 -3.69 14.00 11.56
N TRP A 558 -4.69 13.15 11.37
CA TRP A 558 -5.68 12.85 12.41
C TRP A 558 -5.04 12.33 13.68
N LEU A 559 -4.15 11.34 13.57
CA LEU A 559 -3.41 10.80 14.72
C LEU A 559 -2.51 11.87 15.35
N HIS A 560 -1.69 12.55 14.55
CA HIS A 560 -0.75 13.56 15.03
C HIS A 560 -1.46 14.73 15.73
N LYS A 561 -2.52 15.27 15.12
CA LYS A 561 -3.29 16.38 15.72
C LYS A 561 -4.06 15.94 16.95
N THR A 562 -4.49 14.68 17.02
CA THR A 562 -5.05 14.11 18.24
C THR A 562 -4.03 14.12 19.37
N GLU A 563 -2.79 13.70 19.12
CA GLU A 563 -1.70 13.73 20.10
C GLU A 563 -1.34 15.15 20.52
N GLU A 564 -1.32 16.09 19.57
CA GLU A 564 -1.03 17.51 19.81
C GLU A 564 -2.07 18.15 20.75
N VAL A 565 -3.36 18.02 20.43
CA VAL A 565 -4.45 18.53 21.28
C VAL A 565 -4.48 17.79 22.62
N ARG A 566 -4.22 16.48 22.63
CA ARG A 566 -4.15 15.69 23.86
C ARG A 566 -2.97 16.13 24.74
N ALA A 567 -1.86 16.59 24.18
CA ALA A 567 -0.75 17.10 24.98
C ALA A 567 -1.07 18.46 25.62
N ASP A 568 -1.95 19.26 25.02
CA ASP A 568 -2.32 20.59 25.48
C ASP A 568 -3.37 20.58 26.61
N LYS A 569 -2.92 20.16 27.79
CA LYS A 569 -3.78 20.06 28.99
C LYS A 569 -4.23 21.42 29.52
N ASP A 570 -3.52 22.49 29.18
CA ASP A 570 -3.85 23.84 29.66
C ASP A 570 -5.15 24.37 29.02
N HIS A 571 -5.52 23.84 27.85
CA HIS A 571 -6.72 24.25 27.11
C HIS A 571 -7.88 23.26 27.19
N TYR A 572 -7.88 22.30 28.13
CA TYR A 572 -8.96 21.32 28.28
C TYR A 572 -10.28 21.89 28.80
N ALA A 573 -10.30 23.13 29.29
CA ALA A 573 -11.47 23.72 29.93
C ALA A 573 -12.72 23.65 29.04
N THR A 574 -13.88 23.35 29.63
CA THR A 574 -15.16 23.18 28.93
C THR A 574 -15.55 24.42 28.10
N ASN A 575 -15.20 25.62 28.55
CA ASN A 575 -15.46 26.85 27.81
C ASN A 575 -14.53 27.05 26.58
N ILE A 576 -13.47 26.25 26.45
CA ILE A 576 -12.56 26.26 25.30
C ILE A 576 -12.89 25.10 24.35
N THR A 577 -13.06 23.89 24.89
CA THR A 577 -13.22 22.67 24.09
C THR A 577 -14.67 22.22 23.93
N GLY A 578 -15.59 22.66 24.78
CA GLY A 578 -16.92 22.05 24.87
C GLY A 578 -16.92 20.64 25.46
N ASP A 579 -15.78 20.14 25.94
CA ASP A 579 -15.72 18.89 26.71
C ASP A 579 -16.41 19.10 28.06
N ILE A 580 -17.57 18.48 28.26
CA ILE A 580 -18.34 18.60 29.50
C ILE A 580 -17.58 18.10 30.73
N TYR A 581 -16.56 17.26 30.54
CA TYR A 581 -15.72 16.75 31.62
C TYR A 581 -14.44 17.56 31.82
N GLY A 582 -14.12 18.49 30.91
CA GLY A 582 -12.90 19.30 30.95
C GLY A 582 -11.62 18.46 31.03
N SER A 583 -11.64 17.27 30.42
CA SER A 583 -10.62 16.22 30.63
C SER A 583 -9.82 15.91 29.35
N GLY A 584 -10.14 16.59 28.26
CA GLY A 584 -9.59 16.35 26.94
C GLY A 584 -10.11 15.05 26.32
N TRP A 585 -11.29 14.57 26.71
CA TRP A 585 -11.85 13.31 26.22
C TRP A 585 -12.12 13.34 24.71
N ILE A 586 -12.54 14.50 24.20
CA ILE A 586 -12.86 14.74 22.79
C ILE A 586 -11.65 15.21 21.96
N SER A 587 -10.41 15.05 22.45
CA SER A 587 -9.19 15.45 21.73
C SER A 587 -9.09 14.82 20.34
N GLU A 588 -9.56 13.59 20.17
CA GLU A 588 -9.60 12.87 18.90
C GLU A 588 -10.54 13.51 17.86
N MET A 589 -11.64 14.12 18.31
CA MET A 589 -12.57 14.83 17.44
C MET A 589 -11.98 16.17 16.98
N TYR A 590 -11.23 16.85 17.84
CA TYR A 590 -10.43 18.02 17.45
C TYR A 590 -9.28 17.64 16.55
N GLY A 591 -8.60 16.53 16.84
CA GLY A 591 -7.57 15.97 15.96
C GLY A 591 -8.09 15.70 14.56
N TYR A 592 -9.34 15.22 14.43
CA TYR A 592 -10.01 15.09 13.14
C TYR A 592 -10.18 16.45 12.47
N SER A 593 -10.83 17.39 13.15
CA SER A 593 -11.22 18.69 12.57
C SER A 593 -10.00 19.52 12.16
N PHE A 594 -8.97 19.58 13.00
CA PHE A 594 -7.72 20.27 12.71
C PHE A 594 -6.89 19.54 11.64
N GLY A 595 -6.83 18.20 11.68
CA GLY A 595 -6.15 17.41 10.64
C GLY A 595 -6.79 17.59 9.26
N ALA A 596 -8.11 17.75 9.19
CA ALA A 596 -8.83 18.01 7.97
C ALA A 596 -8.62 19.46 7.47
N ALA A 597 -8.57 20.42 8.39
CA ALA A 597 -8.26 21.81 8.11
C ALA A 597 -6.85 21.98 7.49
N GLU A 598 -5.86 21.22 7.97
CA GLU A 598 -4.50 21.20 7.37
C GLU A 598 -4.47 20.78 5.91
N LEU A 599 -5.47 20.01 5.47
CA LEU A 599 -5.64 19.59 4.07
C LEU A 599 -6.67 20.44 3.31
N ASN A 600 -7.25 21.44 3.97
CA ASN A 600 -8.33 22.27 3.47
C ASN A 600 -9.51 21.44 2.91
N LEU A 601 -9.83 20.32 3.57
CA LEU A 601 -11.01 19.53 3.24
C LEU A 601 -12.27 20.34 3.57
N LYS A 602 -13.24 20.36 2.66
CA LYS A 602 -14.50 21.07 2.85
C LYS A 602 -15.62 20.07 3.07
N HIS A 603 -16.12 19.96 4.30
CA HIS A 603 -17.15 18.97 4.59
C HIS A 603 -18.50 19.37 4.03
N ILE A 604 -19.24 18.38 3.50
CA ILE A 604 -20.69 18.46 3.42
C ILE A 604 -21.21 18.02 4.78
N ILE A 605 -21.70 18.98 5.56
CA ILE A 605 -22.26 18.73 6.88
C ILE A 605 -23.73 18.38 6.73
N ASN A 606 -24.09 17.13 7.02
CA ASN A 606 -25.46 16.65 6.85
C ASN A 606 -26.05 16.13 8.18
N LYS A 607 -26.97 16.91 8.74
CA LYS A 607 -27.69 16.63 10.00
C LYS A 607 -28.78 15.56 9.89
N GLU A 608 -29.06 15.07 8.69
CA GLU A 608 -30.12 14.08 8.44
C GLU A 608 -29.61 12.63 8.50
N ILE A 609 -28.29 12.42 8.51
CA ILE A 609 -27.69 11.08 8.47
C ILE A 609 -27.82 10.38 9.84
N LEU A 610 -27.46 11.08 10.92
CA LEU A 610 -27.34 10.53 12.27
C LEU A 610 -28.32 11.19 13.23
N LEU A 611 -28.90 10.38 14.12
CA LEU A 611 -29.73 10.83 15.23
C LEU A 611 -29.33 10.09 16.52
N TYR A 612 -29.27 10.79 17.64
CA TYR A 612 -29.22 10.16 18.96
C TYR A 612 -30.64 9.71 19.37
N PRO A 613 -30.85 8.44 19.77
CA PRO A 613 -32.09 8.05 20.43
C PRO A 613 -32.45 9.00 21.58
N GLY A 614 -33.74 9.27 21.78
CA GLY A 614 -34.20 10.33 22.69
C GLY A 614 -34.16 11.76 22.12
N TYR A 615 -33.62 11.98 20.92
CA TYR A 615 -33.68 13.28 20.23
C TYR A 615 -34.82 13.29 19.22
N VAL A 616 -35.50 14.44 19.11
CA VAL A 616 -36.58 14.62 18.13
C VAL A 616 -35.98 14.65 16.71
N PRO A 617 -36.38 13.74 15.80
CA PRO A 617 -35.89 13.76 14.43
C PRO A 617 -36.40 15.00 13.68
N ILE A 618 -35.64 15.45 12.70
CA ILE A 618 -36.05 16.57 11.84
C ILE A 618 -37.29 16.16 11.03
N LEU A 619 -38.27 17.06 10.94
CA LEU A 619 -39.51 16.80 10.21
C LEU A 619 -39.22 16.43 8.75
N GLY A 620 -39.85 15.35 8.29
CA GLY A 620 -39.71 14.85 6.92
C GLY A 620 -38.43 14.05 6.64
N THR A 621 -37.49 13.95 7.60
CA THR A 621 -36.24 13.20 7.40
C THR A 621 -36.31 11.80 8.01
N ASN A 622 -35.56 10.87 7.46
CA ASN A 622 -35.45 9.51 8.00
C ASN A 622 -33.97 9.21 8.29
N PRO A 623 -33.52 9.28 9.55
CA PRO A 623 -32.12 9.10 9.88
C PRO A 623 -31.63 7.72 9.45
N ARG A 624 -30.43 7.68 8.86
CA ARG A 624 -29.77 6.45 8.39
C ARG A 624 -29.09 5.71 9.52
N VAL A 625 -28.69 6.43 10.57
CA VAL A 625 -27.95 5.90 11.71
C VAL A 625 -28.57 6.37 13.01
N LEU A 626 -28.72 5.46 13.98
CA LEU A 626 -28.98 5.78 15.38
C LEU A 626 -27.71 5.60 16.19
N HIS A 627 -27.24 6.67 16.84
CA HIS A 627 -26.03 6.65 17.68
C HIS A 627 -26.44 6.56 19.14
N TYR A 628 -26.33 5.38 19.77
CA TYR A 628 -26.75 5.17 21.16
C TYR A 628 -25.64 5.50 22.17
N GLY A 629 -24.87 6.56 21.88
CA GLY A 629 -23.72 6.99 22.68
C GLY A 629 -24.08 7.67 24.02
N LEU A 630 -25.33 8.10 24.18
CA LEU A 630 -25.85 8.83 25.33
C LEU A 630 -27.02 8.07 25.98
N GLU A 631 -27.33 8.41 27.23
CA GLU A 631 -28.55 7.92 27.88
C GLU A 631 -29.81 8.41 27.14
N PHE A 632 -30.79 7.53 26.99
CA PHE A 632 -32.12 7.85 26.48
C PHE A 632 -33.20 7.02 27.16
N GLY A 633 -34.46 7.47 27.08
CA GLY A 633 -35.57 6.77 27.71
C GLY A 633 -36.90 6.96 26.99
N VAL A 634 -37.83 6.03 27.27
CA VAL A 634 -39.20 6.01 26.78
C VAL A 634 -40.12 5.69 27.96
N GLY A 635 -40.88 6.68 28.42
CA GLY A 635 -41.68 6.57 29.64
C GLY A 635 -40.80 6.26 30.86
N ASN A 636 -41.08 5.14 31.54
CA ASN A 636 -40.33 4.70 32.73
C ASN A 636 -39.13 3.79 32.40
N TRP A 637 -38.88 3.51 31.12
CA TRP A 637 -37.75 2.70 30.67
C TRP A 637 -36.62 3.61 30.20
N SER A 638 -35.37 3.29 30.54
CA SER A 638 -34.18 3.98 30.05
C SER A 638 -33.07 3.01 29.71
N PHE A 639 -32.16 3.47 28.86
CA PHE A 639 -30.94 2.79 28.49
C PHE A 639 -29.78 3.77 28.45
N ASP A 640 -28.70 3.39 29.11
CA ASP A 640 -27.38 4.01 28.97
C ASP A 640 -26.37 2.89 28.77
N LYS A 641 -25.64 2.93 27.65
CA LYS A 641 -24.61 1.95 27.34
C LYS A 641 -23.51 1.89 28.40
N ALA A 642 -23.23 2.99 29.11
CA ALA A 642 -22.17 3.05 30.12
C ALA A 642 -22.43 2.07 31.27
N ASN A 643 -23.70 1.75 31.56
CA ASN A 643 -24.10 0.77 32.57
C ASN A 643 -23.80 -0.69 32.20
N TRP A 644 -23.37 -0.94 30.96
CA TRP A 644 -23.13 -2.28 30.41
C TRP A 644 -21.68 -2.50 29.97
N ARG A 645 -20.73 -1.70 30.51
CA ARG A 645 -19.28 -1.80 30.20
C ARG A 645 -18.69 -3.17 30.54
N ASP A 646 -19.05 -3.72 31.70
CA ASP A 646 -18.47 -4.98 32.19
C ASP A 646 -19.37 -6.19 31.91
N ALA A 647 -20.49 -5.99 31.21
CA ALA A 647 -21.45 -7.05 30.94
C ALA A 647 -21.03 -7.91 29.73
N ASP A 648 -20.78 -9.19 29.96
CA ASP A 648 -20.53 -10.17 28.88
C ASP A 648 -21.84 -10.75 28.33
N LEU A 649 -22.55 -9.95 27.54
CA LEU A 649 -23.82 -10.35 26.94
C LEU A 649 -23.66 -11.30 25.76
N VAL A 650 -22.48 -11.34 25.13
CA VAL A 650 -22.24 -12.19 23.96
C VAL A 650 -21.97 -13.62 24.38
N ASN A 651 -21.07 -13.84 25.35
CA ASN A 651 -20.72 -15.20 25.79
C ASN A 651 -21.67 -15.76 26.86
N THR A 652 -22.44 -14.89 27.55
CA THR A 652 -23.51 -15.35 28.44
C THR A 652 -24.75 -15.71 27.62
N CYS A 653 -24.95 -17.01 27.39
CA CYS A 653 -26.06 -17.51 26.58
C CYS A 653 -27.42 -16.98 27.02
N TRP A 654 -28.18 -16.47 26.06
CA TRP A 654 -29.53 -15.92 26.20
C TRP A 654 -29.60 -14.63 27.03
N ALA A 655 -28.46 -14.01 27.34
CA ALA A 655 -28.42 -12.68 27.94
C ALA A 655 -28.92 -11.62 26.96
N LYS A 656 -29.61 -10.61 27.47
CA LYS A 656 -30.15 -9.50 26.68
C LYS A 656 -30.32 -8.26 27.55
N PHE A 657 -30.55 -7.13 26.90
CA PHE A 657 -30.89 -5.89 27.58
C PHE A 657 -32.36 -5.90 28.04
N PRO A 658 -32.74 -5.03 29.00
CA PRO A 658 -34.13 -4.84 29.38
C PRO A 658 -35.00 -4.51 28.17
N GLU A 659 -36.16 -5.16 28.06
CA GLU A 659 -37.06 -4.96 26.93
C GLU A 659 -37.60 -3.52 26.92
N PRO A 660 -37.51 -2.80 25.79
CA PRO A 660 -38.15 -1.50 25.66
C PRO A 660 -39.68 -1.65 25.65
N PRO A 661 -40.44 -0.58 25.94
CA PRO A 661 -41.90 -0.59 25.83
C PRO A 661 -42.37 -1.00 24.43
N ASP A 662 -43.58 -1.57 24.35
CA ASP A 662 -44.18 -1.88 23.06
C ASP A 662 -44.56 -0.59 22.32
N PRO A 663 -44.26 -0.42 21.02
CA PRO A 663 -44.65 0.76 20.26
C PRO A 663 -46.15 1.09 20.33
N SER A 664 -47.02 0.08 20.48
CA SER A 664 -48.46 0.26 20.65
C SER A 664 -48.87 0.83 22.02
N SER A 665 -47.97 0.82 23.01
CA SER A 665 -48.17 1.37 24.35
C SER A 665 -47.84 2.86 24.48
N LEU A 666 -47.37 3.50 23.39
CA LEU A 666 -47.10 4.93 23.37
C LEU A 666 -48.41 5.73 23.43
N THR A 667 -48.54 6.61 24.42
CA THR A 667 -49.79 7.35 24.73
C THR A 667 -49.72 8.85 24.43
N SER A 668 -48.56 9.36 23.99
CA SER A 668 -48.41 10.77 23.60
C SER A 668 -49.32 11.10 22.40
N THR A 669 -49.79 12.35 22.34
CA THR A 669 -50.52 12.90 21.19
C THR A 669 -49.63 13.79 20.30
N ASP A 670 -48.37 14.00 20.70
CA ASP A 670 -47.39 14.75 19.91
C ASP A 670 -46.61 13.80 18.98
N ASP A 671 -46.81 13.97 17.67
CA ASP A 671 -46.17 13.17 16.62
C ASP A 671 -44.63 13.18 16.71
N ASN A 672 -44.01 14.26 17.18
CA ASN A 672 -42.56 14.35 17.35
C ASN A 672 -42.08 13.45 18.49
N ILE A 673 -42.83 13.44 19.60
CA ILE A 673 -42.55 12.57 20.76
C ILE A 673 -42.77 11.11 20.36
N ILE A 674 -43.86 10.80 19.66
CA ILE A 674 -44.14 9.44 19.19
C ILE A 674 -43.00 8.95 18.29
N ARG A 675 -42.58 9.77 17.32
CA ARG A 675 -41.51 9.38 16.37
C ARG A 675 -40.16 9.21 17.05
N ARG A 676 -39.80 10.10 17.97
CA ARG A 676 -38.60 9.97 18.82
C ARG A 676 -38.61 8.67 19.61
N ASP A 677 -39.72 8.36 20.28
CA ASP A 677 -39.85 7.18 21.12
C ASP A 677 -39.85 5.90 20.28
N GLN A 678 -40.47 5.90 19.10
CA GLN A 678 -40.42 4.80 18.13
C GLN A 678 -38.99 4.50 17.69
N LEU A 679 -38.19 5.52 17.32
CA LEU A 679 -36.78 5.34 16.95
C LEU A 679 -35.93 4.82 18.12
N SER A 680 -36.25 5.26 19.34
CA SER A 680 -35.57 4.80 20.56
C SER A 680 -35.87 3.34 20.87
N ILE A 681 -37.13 2.92 20.73
CA ILE A 681 -37.55 1.51 20.84
C ILE A 681 -36.91 0.68 19.72
N GLU A 682 -36.90 1.18 18.47
CA GLU A 682 -36.28 0.52 17.32
C GLU A 682 -34.80 0.21 17.57
N CYS A 683 -34.04 1.18 18.09
CA CYS A 683 -32.64 1.01 18.45
C CYS A 683 -32.45 -0.15 19.42
N MET A 684 -33.22 -0.17 20.52
CA MET A 684 -33.06 -1.19 21.56
C MET A 684 -33.53 -2.58 21.10
N LYS A 685 -34.66 -2.66 20.37
CA LYS A 685 -35.14 -3.92 19.80
C LYS A 685 -34.11 -4.52 18.84
N THR A 686 -33.48 -3.69 18.01
CA THR A 686 -32.43 -4.14 17.06
C THR A 686 -31.23 -4.76 17.77
N LEU A 687 -30.79 -4.18 18.90
CA LEU A 687 -29.71 -4.74 19.72
C LEU A 687 -30.10 -6.07 20.37
N ASN A 688 -31.31 -6.16 20.94
CA ASN A 688 -31.81 -7.40 21.54
C ASN A 688 -32.01 -8.51 20.50
N ASP A 689 -32.51 -8.18 19.31
CA ASP A 689 -32.66 -9.11 18.19
C ASP A 689 -31.30 -9.64 17.72
N ALA A 690 -30.29 -8.76 17.66
CA ALA A 690 -28.92 -9.15 17.31
C ALA A 690 -28.34 -10.17 18.29
N LEU A 691 -28.49 -9.93 19.60
CA LEU A 691 -28.07 -10.86 20.66
C LEU A 691 -28.83 -12.17 20.59
N TYR A 692 -30.16 -12.12 20.44
CA TYR A 692 -31.00 -13.31 20.31
C TYR A 692 -30.56 -14.19 19.13
N LEU A 693 -30.33 -13.61 17.94
CA LEU A 693 -29.89 -14.36 16.77
C LEU A 693 -28.48 -14.93 16.93
N HIS A 694 -27.59 -14.19 17.59
CA HIS A 694 -26.26 -14.67 17.94
C HIS A 694 -26.35 -15.91 18.86
N HIS A 695 -27.12 -15.83 19.95
CA HIS A 695 -27.29 -16.96 20.87
C HIS A 695 -28.02 -18.12 20.24
N LYS A 696 -29.04 -17.89 19.42
CA LYS A 696 -29.73 -18.96 18.69
C LYS A 696 -28.78 -19.80 17.82
N LYS A 697 -27.72 -19.19 17.30
CA LYS A 697 -26.71 -19.88 16.50
C LYS A 697 -25.66 -20.59 17.35
N ASN A 698 -25.23 -19.96 18.45
CA ASN A 698 -24.02 -20.35 19.18
C ASN A 698 -24.29 -21.02 20.54
N CYS A 699 -25.51 -20.91 21.07
CA CYS A 699 -25.90 -21.44 22.37
C CYS A 699 -26.77 -22.71 22.24
N PRO A 700 -26.69 -23.61 23.23
CA PRO A 700 -27.62 -24.73 23.33
C PRO A 700 -29.07 -24.25 23.45
N ASP A 701 -29.96 -24.89 22.69
CA ASP A 701 -31.39 -24.61 22.70
C ASP A 701 -31.97 -24.69 24.13
N PRO A 702 -32.67 -23.64 24.64
CA PRO A 702 -33.27 -23.67 25.97
C PRO A 702 -34.27 -24.82 26.11
N SER A 703 -34.95 -25.21 25.02
CA SER A 703 -35.87 -26.35 24.97
C SER A 703 -35.18 -27.72 25.06
N ARG A 704 -33.87 -27.82 24.84
CA ARG A 704 -33.13 -29.08 25.08
C ARG A 704 -32.84 -29.31 26.57
N LYS A 705 -32.82 -28.27 27.40
CA LYS A 705 -32.70 -28.43 28.86
C LYS A 705 -33.98 -28.96 29.52
N SER A 706 -35.16 -28.84 28.89
CA SER A 706 -36.37 -29.51 29.40
C SER A 706 -36.43 -30.99 29.04
N ASN A 707 -35.77 -31.43 27.95
CA ASN A 707 -35.78 -32.84 27.55
C ASN A 707 -34.70 -33.68 28.24
N LEU A 708 -33.65 -33.08 28.81
CA LEU A 708 -32.72 -33.79 29.69
C LEU A 708 -33.31 -34.18 31.06
N HIS A 709 -34.44 -33.58 31.47
CA HIS A 709 -35.20 -34.06 32.64
C HIS A 709 -36.25 -35.13 32.29
N GLN A 710 -36.47 -35.40 31.00
CA GLN A 710 -37.45 -36.38 30.53
C GLN A 710 -36.81 -37.63 29.92
N GLU A 711 -35.61 -37.55 29.34
CA GLU A 711 -34.83 -38.73 28.93
C GLU A 711 -34.14 -39.45 30.10
N VAL A 712 -33.83 -38.74 31.20
CA VAL A 712 -33.33 -39.37 32.45
C VAL A 712 -34.43 -40.11 33.22
N LYS A 713 -35.72 -39.92 32.89
CA LYS A 713 -36.82 -40.69 33.49
C LYS A 713 -37.18 -41.97 32.74
N ASN A 714 -36.84 -42.09 31.45
CA ASN A 714 -37.19 -43.27 30.66
C ASN A 714 -36.07 -44.32 30.55
N GLU A 715 -34.80 -43.95 30.76
CA GLU A 715 -33.70 -44.93 30.87
C GLU A 715 -33.56 -45.56 32.27
N VAL A 716 -34.16 -44.96 33.32
CA VAL A 716 -34.09 -45.50 34.69
C VAL A 716 -35.13 -46.62 34.94
N THR A 717 -36.16 -46.76 34.10
CA THR A 717 -37.20 -47.80 34.28
C THR A 717 -36.95 -49.10 33.51
N ILE A 718 -36.03 -49.11 32.52
CA ILE A 718 -35.78 -50.31 31.68
C ILE A 718 -34.53 -51.09 32.14
N SER A 719 -33.71 -50.54 33.04
CA SER A 719 -32.50 -51.22 33.56
C SER A 719 -32.70 -51.91 34.92
N GLN A 720 -33.92 -51.94 35.48
CA GLN A 720 -34.21 -52.58 36.77
C GLN A 720 -34.84 -53.99 36.70
N GLU A 721 -34.99 -54.58 35.51
CA GLU A 721 -35.56 -55.94 35.39
C GLU A 721 -34.64 -57.01 34.76
N VAL A 722 -33.38 -56.72 34.42
CA VAL A 722 -32.46 -57.74 33.90
C VAL A 722 -31.11 -57.66 34.59
N GLU A 723 -31.05 -58.11 35.84
CA GLU A 723 -29.89 -58.82 36.41
C GLU A 723 -30.27 -59.46 37.76
N ARG A 724 -31.14 -60.47 37.67
CA ARG A 724 -31.08 -61.59 38.61
C ARG A 724 -30.41 -62.73 37.84
N SER A 725 -29.23 -63.13 38.32
CA SER A 725 -28.43 -64.28 37.87
C SER A 725 -27.38 -63.97 36.79
N GLU A 726 -26.09 -64.28 36.90
CA GLU A 726 -25.23 -64.77 37.99
C GLU A 726 -23.77 -64.71 37.48
N ARG A 727 -22.85 -64.29 38.39
CA ARG A 727 -21.50 -64.85 38.64
C ARG A 727 -20.47 -65.00 37.49
N GLY A 728 -19.37 -64.24 37.61
CA GLY A 728 -18.00 -64.80 37.51
C GLY A 728 -16.92 -63.95 36.83
N LEU A 729 -15.97 -63.44 37.65
CA LEU A 729 -14.56 -63.05 37.32
C LEU A 729 -14.34 -61.76 36.49
N SER A 730 -13.48 -60.78 36.83
CA SER A 730 -12.68 -60.41 38.01
C SER A 730 -12.20 -58.95 37.85
N SER A 731 -12.33 -58.15 38.93
CA SER A 731 -11.30 -57.25 39.51
C SER A 731 -10.93 -55.94 38.78
N ILE A 732 -11.00 -54.71 39.35
CA ILE A 732 -10.82 -54.23 40.73
C ILE A 732 -11.53 -52.86 40.97
N LYS A 733 -12.30 -52.82 42.08
CA LYS A 733 -12.66 -51.79 43.11
C LYS A 733 -12.46 -50.28 42.79
N LYS A 734 -13.50 -49.41 42.77
CA LYS A 734 -14.43 -48.87 43.83
C LYS A 734 -13.72 -48.11 44.97
N LEU A 735 -13.90 -46.76 45.07
CA LEU A 735 -14.95 -46.00 45.81
C LEU A 735 -14.82 -46.17 47.33
N THR A 736 -14.93 -45.16 48.21
CA THR A 736 -16.07 -44.25 48.49
C THR A 736 -15.58 -43.28 49.64
N VAL A 737 -15.80 -41.94 49.59
CA VAL A 737 -16.81 -41.11 50.36
C VAL A 737 -16.41 -40.83 51.83
N PRO A 738 -16.77 -39.72 52.55
CA PRO A 738 -17.94 -38.82 52.43
C PRO A 738 -17.74 -37.28 52.56
N ILE A 739 -18.89 -36.61 52.44
CA ILE A 739 -19.29 -35.20 52.60
C ILE A 739 -19.55 -34.88 54.09
N ASP A 740 -19.25 -33.65 54.56
CA ASP A 740 -20.17 -32.75 55.33
C ASP A 740 -19.47 -31.58 56.05
N GLY A 741 -20.18 -30.43 56.13
CA GLY A 741 -20.23 -29.59 57.35
C GLY A 741 -19.53 -28.22 57.38
N LEU A 742 -20.33 -27.15 57.50
CA LEU A 742 -19.96 -25.76 57.82
C LEU A 742 -19.46 -25.56 59.28
N HIS A 743 -18.38 -24.79 59.50
CA HIS A 743 -18.23 -23.69 60.49
C HIS A 743 -16.75 -23.21 60.64
N GLU A 744 -16.47 -21.97 60.22
CA GLU A 744 -15.57 -20.90 60.75
C GLU A 744 -14.08 -21.09 61.23
N PRO A 745 -13.24 -20.02 61.25
CA PRO A 745 -11.79 -19.97 60.90
C PRO A 745 -10.83 -19.92 62.13
N PRO A 746 -9.50 -19.57 62.11
CA PRO A 746 -8.42 -19.34 61.10
C PRO A 746 -7.12 -20.17 61.47
N PRO A 747 -5.82 -19.75 61.40
CA PRO A 747 -4.92 -19.17 60.36
C PRO A 747 -3.65 -20.04 60.01
N LEU A 748 -2.84 -19.55 59.05
CA LEU A 748 -1.40 -19.76 58.71
C LEU A 748 -0.53 -20.81 59.46
N ALA A 749 0.21 -21.66 58.71
CA ALA A 749 1.68 -21.87 58.83
C ALA A 749 2.27 -22.95 57.85
N THR A 750 3.16 -22.49 56.97
CA THR A 750 4.48 -23.03 56.51
C THR A 750 4.79 -24.54 56.30
N GLY A 751 5.37 -24.84 55.12
CA GLY A 751 6.52 -25.77 54.93
C GLY A 751 6.28 -27.03 54.07
N THR A 752 6.72 -27.10 52.80
CA THR A 752 8.04 -27.63 52.30
C THR A 752 8.22 -29.16 52.42
N VAL A 753 8.69 -30.00 51.47
CA VAL A 753 9.18 -30.02 50.05
C VAL A 753 8.97 -31.49 49.57
N VAL A 754 8.87 -31.88 48.29
CA VAL A 754 9.93 -32.37 47.36
C VAL A 754 9.17 -33.20 46.30
N GLY A 755 9.41 -33.18 44.99
CA GLY A 755 10.58 -32.79 44.21
C GLY A 755 10.92 -33.98 43.30
N SER A 756 10.85 -33.75 41.98
CA SER A 756 11.31 -34.73 40.98
C SER A 756 11.51 -34.09 39.60
N LEU A 757 10.68 -33.12 39.19
CA LEU A 757 10.76 -32.56 37.82
C LEU A 757 11.75 -31.40 37.58
N ARG A 758 12.34 -30.79 38.62
CA ARG A 758 13.17 -29.58 38.46
C ARG A 758 14.65 -29.83 38.11
N TYR A 759 15.18 -31.02 38.36
CA TYR A 759 16.61 -31.29 38.15
C TYR A 759 16.99 -31.55 36.69
N TRP A 760 16.04 -32.07 35.89
CA TRP A 760 16.29 -32.38 34.49
C TRP A 760 16.40 -31.12 33.62
N VAL A 761 15.59 -30.11 33.95
CA VAL A 761 15.62 -28.80 33.26
C VAL A 761 16.91 -28.05 33.58
N ILE A 762 17.39 -28.08 34.82
CA ILE A 762 18.64 -27.42 35.20
C ILE A 762 19.86 -28.06 34.53
N GLY A 763 19.86 -29.39 34.37
CA GLY A 763 20.92 -30.11 33.64
C GLY A 763 21.01 -29.72 32.16
N LEU A 764 19.86 -29.55 31.51
CA LEU A 764 19.77 -29.12 30.10
C LEU A 764 20.25 -27.68 29.89
N TRP A 765 19.95 -26.78 30.83
CA TRP A 765 20.43 -25.41 30.80
C TRP A 765 21.94 -25.31 31.02
N ALA A 766 22.49 -26.09 31.96
CA ALA A 766 23.94 -26.13 32.18
C ALA A 766 24.72 -26.66 30.96
N PHE A 767 24.18 -27.66 30.26
CA PHE A 767 24.79 -28.21 29.05
C PHE A 767 24.78 -27.24 27.87
N SER A 768 23.69 -26.47 27.70
CA SER A 768 23.60 -25.43 26.67
C SER A 768 24.56 -24.27 26.92
N VAL A 769 24.69 -23.83 28.18
CA VAL A 769 25.61 -22.74 28.54
C VAL A 769 27.07 -23.16 28.35
N LEU A 770 27.44 -24.38 28.73
CA LEU A 770 28.79 -24.90 28.50
C LEU A 770 29.11 -25.10 27.01
N GLY A 771 28.14 -25.55 26.21
CA GLY A 771 28.28 -25.63 24.75
C GLY A 771 28.48 -24.26 24.09
N PHE A 772 27.73 -23.25 24.54
CA PHE A 772 27.85 -21.88 24.04
C PHE A 772 29.20 -21.24 24.39
N LEU A 773 29.71 -21.48 25.61
CA LEU A 773 31.02 -21.00 26.04
C LEU A 773 32.18 -21.71 25.30
N ALA A 774 32.04 -22.98 24.94
CA ALA A 774 33.02 -23.70 24.14
C ALA A 774 33.13 -23.14 22.71
N VAL A 775 31.99 -22.77 22.09
CA VAL A 775 31.96 -22.14 20.77
C VAL A 775 32.61 -20.76 20.79
N ILE A 776 32.34 -19.94 21.82
CA ILE A 776 33.00 -18.63 21.99
C ILE A 776 34.51 -18.79 22.18
N SER A 777 34.97 -19.80 22.95
CA SER A 777 36.39 -20.06 23.15
C SER A 777 37.12 -20.44 21.84
N VAL A 778 36.47 -21.21 20.96
CA VAL A 778 37.01 -21.57 19.63
C VAL A 778 37.09 -20.35 18.72
N VAL A 779 36.06 -19.49 18.72
CA VAL A 779 36.02 -18.27 17.88
C VAL A 779 37.04 -17.22 18.34
N LEU A 780 37.28 -17.10 19.65
CA LEU A 780 38.27 -16.18 20.21
C LEU A 780 39.70 -16.70 20.08
N SER A 781 39.90 -18.02 20.04
CA SER A 781 41.22 -18.64 19.79
C SER A 781 41.64 -18.58 18.31
N ALA A 782 40.67 -18.51 17.39
CA ALA A 782 40.93 -18.37 15.95
C ALA A 782 41.46 -16.98 15.54
N HIS A 783 41.29 -15.94 16.38
CA HIS A 783 41.71 -14.57 16.07
C HIS A 783 43.08 -14.17 16.64
N LYS A 784 43.85 -15.10 17.22
CA LYS A 784 45.15 -14.77 17.86
C LYS A 784 46.38 -15.29 17.12
N GLY A 785 46.27 -15.55 15.81
CA GLY A 785 47.34 -16.16 15.03
C GLY A 785 47.46 -15.66 13.59
N GLU A 786 47.63 -14.35 13.37
CA GLU A 786 48.22 -13.87 12.11
C GLU A 786 48.93 -12.52 12.28
N GLY A 787 50.10 -12.58 12.93
CA GLY A 787 51.12 -11.53 12.87
C GLY A 787 52.09 -11.80 11.71
N THR A 788 52.27 -10.78 10.87
CA THR A 788 53.49 -10.45 10.08
C THR A 788 54.35 -11.61 9.53
N ARG A 789 54.28 -11.85 8.21
CA ARG A 789 55.39 -12.42 7.45
C ARG A 789 55.65 -11.66 6.14
N ARG A 790 56.74 -10.89 6.16
CA ARG A 790 57.48 -10.36 5.01
C ARG A 790 57.75 -11.47 3.98
N SER A 791 57.34 -11.28 2.74
CA SER A 791 57.89 -11.98 1.58
C SER A 791 58.82 -11.05 0.81
N LYS A 792 60.12 -11.39 0.82
CA LYS A 792 61.13 -10.84 -0.08
C LYS A 792 61.04 -11.61 -1.41
N ARG A 793 60.82 -10.91 -2.52
CA ARG A 793 61.41 -11.30 -3.81
C ARG A 793 61.84 -10.08 -4.64
N ARG A 794 63.16 -10.04 -4.83
CA ARG A 794 64.01 -9.29 -5.76
C ARG A 794 63.30 -8.69 -7.00
N VAL A 795 63.47 -7.38 -7.17
CA VAL A 795 63.82 -6.75 -8.46
C VAL A 795 64.88 -5.66 -8.21
N SER A 796 65.78 -5.53 -9.16
CA SER A 796 67.10 -4.90 -9.20
C SER A 796 67.15 -3.37 -9.35
N TYR A 797 68.23 -2.79 -8.82
CA TYR A 797 68.99 -1.63 -9.33
C TYR A 797 68.31 -0.26 -9.47
N SER A 798 68.63 0.67 -8.56
CA SER A 798 69.65 1.73 -8.72
C SER A 798 69.29 2.92 -7.83
N GLY A 799 70.26 3.35 -7.01
CA GLY A 799 70.09 4.47 -6.10
C GLY A 799 70.46 5.79 -6.76
N HIS A 800 69.78 6.85 -6.33
CA HIS A 800 70.43 8.14 -6.10
C HIS A 800 69.80 8.82 -4.88
N LEU A 801 70.60 8.92 -3.82
CA LEU A 801 70.44 9.90 -2.76
C LEU A 801 70.82 11.28 -3.32
N SER A 802 70.03 12.30 -2.98
CA SER A 802 70.61 13.58 -2.59
C SER A 802 69.86 14.09 -1.36
N THR A 803 70.64 14.37 -0.33
CA THR A 803 70.26 14.97 0.94
C THR A 803 70.38 16.48 0.87
N SER A 804 69.69 17.11 1.83
CA SER A 804 70.02 18.38 2.50
C SER A 804 69.15 19.60 2.16
N GLY A 805 68.68 20.25 3.23
CA GLY A 805 67.94 21.50 3.17
C GLY A 805 67.24 21.83 4.49
N ASN A 806 67.97 21.83 5.60
CA ASN A 806 67.52 22.39 6.88
C ASN A 806 67.38 23.91 6.74
N THR A 807 66.27 24.51 7.17
CA THR A 807 66.27 25.89 7.68
C THR A 807 65.22 26.07 8.77
N LYS A 808 65.70 26.69 9.85
CA LYS A 808 65.02 27.00 11.10
C LYS A 808 63.99 28.12 10.93
N ILE A 809 62.95 28.04 11.74
CA ILE A 809 62.02 29.10 12.13
C ILE A 809 62.63 29.89 13.31
N PRO A 810 62.36 31.20 13.45
CA PRO A 810 62.33 31.85 14.75
C PRO A 810 60.90 32.16 15.22
N ASP A 811 60.77 32.06 16.55
CA ASP A 811 59.70 32.44 17.48
C ASP A 811 58.45 31.55 17.63
#